data_AF-A0A2E9QE83-F1
#
_entry.id   AF-A0A2E9QE83-F1
#
_cell.length_a   1.000
_cell.length_b   1.000
_cell.length_c   1.000
_cell.angle_alpha   90.00
_cell.angle_beta   90.00
_cell.angle_gamma   90.00
#
_symmetry.space_group_name_H-M   'P 1'
#
loop_
_entity.id
_entity.type
_entity.pdbx_description
1 polymer ?
#
loop_
_entity_poly.entity_id
_entity_poly.type
_entity_poly.pdbx_seq_one_letter_code
_entity_poly.pdbx_strand_id
1 'polypeptide(L)'
;MLTCRKITFMLLASALLLSCGQSGKSDLSSALLLSTMSNESEPVSRIDLTIFDFGGQPLRDTTVYYSKNEASAAALTRFQSARTNENGELSIYLPEGYYAFEIFSIGAGFELLVGAGGPESHFIGPSRSGYVDVWLGLLGYPPGSGPGDGGDTGEETGDGDSGDGGDSGGETNPVVYRDIAVQSSGLTGTVQLKNQSNNETLQITANGLWYFPTAIEEGTQYSISLLSSPEGQNCSLSQASGYASMSMPAVILECSTPEPTYKISGVVEGLHRHIYLGLTTEGEYIQVWSDDGSPRNFSFRSEVKSGEEYNIKIPSIPFNFTCEIENASGIVTDHDITNVRVICTEPESPAPQSPVTVSTLQLEGISYLYGIDYAPNGYLYLSHNGENVIKVHPDTGATYVVLQEGPDNGNPEFDTISGITVGPDGTIYLNDTELFTTYRISTRYSISVFLEQFVAFTAFDLDVGPDGAVYIADYGNERILRVDQQGNHTVVVDLDYNPMGLVVAEDGTIYFTVAQMDNVYQFKHGIVSRLAGAHGCGFQDGTGIFGTFCGPDGLAIDRDGNIVVADRFNNAIRRITPDGVVTTVAGTGEEGQLDGPGGEATFHSPRRLTTLPDGRIAVAARQSVIRIISPVDGDL
;
A
#
# COMPACT_ATOMS: atom_id res chain seq x y z
N MET A 1 49.31 -21.74 7.37
CA MET A 1 49.94 -21.30 6.11
C MET A 1 49.03 -21.67 4.96
N LEU A 2 48.54 -20.65 4.23
CA LEU A 2 47.98 -20.59 2.86
C LEU A 2 47.47 -21.90 2.20
N THR A 3 46.27 -21.98 1.61
CA THR A 3 45.78 -21.11 0.52
C THR A 3 44.28 -21.32 0.28
N CYS A 4 43.62 -20.28 -0.21
CA CYS A 4 42.21 -20.21 -0.60
C CYS A 4 42.03 -20.45 -2.11
N ARG A 5 40.96 -21.14 -2.55
CA ARG A 5 40.12 -20.72 -3.71
C ARG A 5 38.80 -21.50 -3.82
N LYS A 6 37.76 -20.72 -4.13
CA LYS A 6 36.32 -20.99 -4.30
C LYS A 6 35.96 -22.07 -5.35
N ILE A 7 34.81 -22.73 -5.20
CA ILE A 7 33.61 -22.61 -6.06
C ILE A 7 32.42 -23.42 -5.46
N THR A 8 31.24 -22.82 -5.62
CA THR A 8 29.86 -23.05 -5.13
C THR A 8 29.17 -24.34 -5.60
N PHE A 9 28.33 -24.96 -4.76
CA PHE A 9 26.88 -25.27 -5.00
C PHE A 9 26.23 -26.12 -3.86
N MET A 10 25.01 -25.69 -3.47
CA MET A 10 23.77 -26.46 -3.15
C MET A 10 23.70 -27.50 -2.00
N LEU A 11 22.69 -27.34 -1.10
CA LEU A 11 21.46 -28.16 -0.96
C LEU A 11 20.87 -28.14 0.48
N LEU A 12 19.53 -28.02 0.51
CA LEU A 12 18.50 -28.53 1.46
C LEU A 12 18.59 -28.27 2.98
N ALA A 13 17.47 -27.86 3.59
CA ALA A 13 16.50 -28.82 4.19
C ALA A 13 15.30 -28.15 4.89
N SER A 14 14.14 -28.75 4.61
CA SER A 14 12.78 -28.78 5.18
C SER A 14 12.55 -28.91 6.71
N ALA A 15 11.39 -28.44 7.21
CA ALA A 15 10.41 -29.09 8.14
C ALA A 15 9.27 -28.09 8.54
N LEU A 16 7.96 -28.27 8.26
CA LEU A 16 6.89 -29.00 9.02
C LEU A 16 6.93 -28.79 10.56
N LEU A 17 5.89 -28.50 11.37
CA LEU A 17 4.42 -28.57 11.30
C LEU A 17 3.79 -27.87 12.56
N LEU A 18 2.54 -27.41 12.41
CA LEU A 18 1.36 -27.50 13.31
C LEU A 18 1.13 -26.61 14.58
N SER A 19 -0.02 -25.91 14.47
CA SER A 19 -1.08 -25.66 15.48
C SER A 19 -0.77 -24.62 16.57
N CYS A 20 -1.68 -23.77 17.07
CA CYS A 20 -3.14 -23.79 17.13
C CYS A 20 -3.59 -22.40 17.65
N GLY A 21 -4.81 -21.96 17.36
CA GLY A 21 -5.55 -21.10 18.29
C GLY A 21 -5.82 -19.65 17.84
N GLN A 22 -7.10 -19.41 17.57
CA GLN A 22 -7.78 -18.14 17.34
C GLN A 22 -7.26 -16.92 18.10
N SER A 23 -7.13 -15.78 17.40
CA SER A 23 -8.12 -14.69 17.39
C SER A 23 -7.44 -13.35 17.13
N GLY A 24 -7.98 -12.60 16.16
CA GLY A 24 -7.88 -11.15 16.12
C GLY A 24 -6.64 -10.56 15.42
N LYS A 25 -6.93 -9.87 14.31
CA LYS A 25 -6.20 -8.72 13.74
C LYS A 25 -4.74 -8.95 13.31
N SER A 26 -4.51 -9.03 12.00
CA SER A 26 -3.20 -8.86 11.38
C SER A 26 -3.22 -7.65 10.43
N ASP A 27 -2.79 -6.50 10.95
CA ASP A 27 -2.21 -5.39 10.18
C ASP A 27 -0.71 -5.73 9.92
N LEU A 28 -0.19 -5.52 8.69
CA LEU A 28 1.26 -5.57 8.37
C LEU A 28 1.63 -4.26 7.62
N SER A 29 2.30 -3.26 8.21
CA SER A 29 3.75 -3.01 8.40
C SER A 29 4.67 -2.84 7.18
N SER A 30 5.62 -1.90 7.34
CA SER A 30 6.71 -1.62 6.40
C SER A 30 8.03 -2.11 6.99
N ALA A 31 8.78 -2.93 6.24
CA ALA A 31 10.08 -3.46 6.63
C ALA A 31 11.24 -2.78 5.90
N LEU A 32 12.29 -2.40 6.63
CA LEU A 32 13.56 -1.90 6.09
C LEU A 32 14.65 -2.97 6.29
N LEU A 33 15.27 -3.42 5.19
CA LEU A 33 16.40 -4.35 5.22
C LEU A 33 17.73 -3.59 5.18
N LEU A 34 18.62 -3.86 6.14
CA LEU A 34 20.00 -3.38 6.12
C LEU A 34 21.00 -4.55 6.02
N SER A 35 21.99 -4.40 5.13
CA SER A 35 23.15 -5.30 5.06
C SER A 35 24.43 -4.56 5.45
N THR A 36 25.17 -5.07 6.43
CA THR A 36 26.55 -4.61 6.72
C THR A 36 27.54 -5.77 6.52
N MET A 37 28.58 -5.57 5.72
CA MET A 37 29.72 -6.49 5.61
C MET A 37 31.01 -5.80 6.07
N SER A 38 31.71 -6.33 7.08
CA SER A 38 33.17 -6.56 7.03
C SER A 38 33.73 -7.14 8.34
N ASN A 39 34.91 -7.77 8.19
CA ASN A 39 35.66 -8.65 9.10
C ASN A 39 36.18 -8.09 10.44
N GLU A 40 36.15 -9.01 11.41
CA GLU A 40 37.03 -9.33 12.55
C GLU A 40 37.39 -8.30 13.63
N SER A 41 37.03 -8.74 14.84
CA SER A 41 37.54 -8.42 16.19
C SER A 41 37.11 -7.09 16.84
N GLU A 42 35.80 -6.87 16.93
CA GLU A 42 34.99 -6.78 18.18
C GLU A 42 33.54 -6.41 17.77
N PRO A 43 32.54 -7.30 17.89
CA PRO A 43 31.32 -7.12 17.11
C PRO A 43 30.17 -6.56 17.94
N VAL A 44 30.00 -5.25 17.91
CA VAL A 44 28.68 -4.64 18.09
C VAL A 44 28.52 -3.57 17.02
N SER A 45 27.85 -3.92 15.93
CA SER A 45 27.43 -2.94 14.95
C SER A 45 26.42 -1.99 15.62
N ARG A 46 26.83 -0.75 15.86
CA ARG A 46 25.97 0.33 16.33
C ARG A 46 25.18 0.85 15.14
N ILE A 47 23.86 0.80 15.25
CA ILE A 47 22.95 1.43 14.28
C ILE A 47 22.27 2.58 15.00
N ASP A 48 22.46 3.78 14.47
CA ASP A 48 21.76 4.98 14.90
C ASP A 48 20.58 5.22 13.94
N LEU A 49 19.37 5.18 14.47
CA LEU A 49 18.14 5.46 13.74
C LEU A 49 17.63 6.83 14.15
N THR A 50 17.50 7.77 13.21
CA THR A 50 16.78 9.01 13.51
C THR A 50 15.32 8.82 13.14
N ILE A 51 14.43 9.07 14.09
CA ILE A 51 13.00 8.79 13.93
C ILE A 51 12.27 10.11 13.88
N PHE A 52 11.44 10.30 12.86
CA PHE A 52 10.71 11.55 12.63
C PHE A 52 9.21 11.33 12.81
N ASP A 53 8.48 12.37 13.20
CA ASP A 53 7.03 12.40 13.18
C ASP A 53 6.48 12.63 11.76
N PHE A 54 5.15 12.59 11.61
CA PHE A 54 4.49 12.82 10.33
C PHE A 54 4.70 14.24 9.73
N GLY A 55 5.27 15.17 10.49
CA GLY A 55 5.68 16.50 10.02
C GLY A 55 7.17 16.58 9.65
N GLY A 56 7.88 15.45 9.63
CA GLY A 56 9.32 15.40 9.34
C GLY A 56 10.21 15.97 10.44
N GLN A 57 9.66 16.18 11.65
CA GLN A 57 10.44 16.65 12.80
C GLN A 57 10.95 15.45 13.61
N PRO A 58 12.21 15.45 14.07
CA PRO A 58 12.74 14.32 14.84
C PRO A 58 11.97 14.15 16.15
N LEU A 59 11.60 12.91 16.48
CA LEU A 59 10.94 12.53 17.72
C LEU A 59 11.94 12.58 18.88
N ARG A 60 12.03 13.70 19.58
CA ARG A 60 12.99 13.93 20.68
C ARG A 60 12.48 13.36 22.01
N ASP A 61 13.37 12.79 22.82
CA ASP A 61 13.12 12.27 24.18
C ASP A 61 11.89 11.35 24.34
N THR A 62 11.49 10.70 23.25
CA THR A 62 10.26 9.92 23.15
C THR A 62 10.54 8.45 23.48
N THR A 63 9.70 7.84 24.30
CA THR A 63 9.80 6.41 24.62
C THR A 63 9.35 5.58 23.43
N VAL A 64 10.25 4.71 23.00
CA VAL A 64 10.07 3.69 21.99
C VAL A 64 9.73 2.38 22.66
N TYR A 65 8.72 1.68 22.17
CA TYR A 65 8.43 0.31 22.60
C TYR A 65 8.98 -0.67 21.55
N TYR A 66 9.43 -1.85 21.98
CA TYR A 66 9.95 -2.87 21.08
C TYR A 66 9.25 -4.18 21.36
N SER A 67 8.87 -4.88 20.30
CA SER A 67 8.24 -6.19 20.40
C SER A 67 9.11 -7.25 19.73
N LYS A 68 9.02 -8.48 20.24
CA LYS A 68 9.81 -9.62 19.79
C LYS A 68 8.97 -10.46 18.83
N ASN A 69 9.50 -10.80 17.67
CA ASN A 69 8.94 -11.88 16.84
C ASN A 69 9.49 -13.24 17.33
N GLU A 70 8.67 -14.30 17.32
CA GLU A 70 8.97 -15.63 17.85
C GLU A 70 10.26 -16.27 17.29
N ALA A 71 10.73 -15.84 16.11
CA ALA A 71 11.96 -16.32 15.47
C ALA A 71 13.28 -15.75 16.05
N SER A 72 13.27 -14.73 16.92
CA SER A 72 14.47 -13.94 17.28
C SER A 72 14.83 -14.06 18.77
N ALA A 73 15.20 -15.25 19.22
CA ALA A 73 15.25 -15.53 20.66
C ALA A 73 16.50 -15.08 21.44
N ALA A 74 17.59 -14.64 20.81
CA ALA A 74 18.88 -14.52 21.53
C ALA A 74 19.53 -13.12 21.59
N ALA A 75 19.29 -12.22 20.64
CA ALA A 75 20.14 -11.02 20.47
C ALA A 75 19.74 -9.78 21.31
N LEU A 76 18.47 -9.63 21.72
CA LEU A 76 17.93 -8.39 22.31
C LEU A 76 17.31 -8.60 23.70
N THR A 77 17.89 -9.47 24.52
CA THR A 77 17.31 -9.96 25.78
C THR A 77 17.16 -8.92 26.92
N ARG A 78 17.41 -7.62 26.70
CA ARG A 78 17.45 -6.62 27.80
C ARG A 78 16.64 -5.33 27.64
N PHE A 79 15.88 -5.13 26.55
CA PHE A 79 15.17 -3.86 26.34
C PHE A 79 13.69 -4.08 25.96
N GLN A 80 12.77 -3.71 26.85
CA GLN A 80 11.32 -3.67 26.57
C GLN A 80 10.87 -2.28 26.06
N SER A 81 11.67 -1.25 26.34
CA SER A 81 11.51 0.10 25.85
C SER A 81 12.87 0.80 25.85
N ALA A 82 13.01 1.85 25.05
CA ALA A 82 14.19 2.71 24.97
C ALA A 82 13.71 4.14 24.67
N ARG A 83 14.62 5.12 24.65
CA ARG A 83 14.28 6.51 24.38
C ARG A 83 15.16 7.04 23.27
N THR A 84 14.58 7.86 22.40
CA THR A 84 15.35 8.73 21.52
C THR A 84 16.06 9.81 22.33
N ASN A 85 17.21 10.30 21.86
CA ASN A 85 17.91 11.43 22.47
C ASN A 85 17.27 12.78 22.06
N GLU A 86 17.87 13.89 22.50
CA GLU A 86 17.44 15.25 22.18
C GLU A 86 17.51 15.61 20.68
N ASN A 87 18.18 14.79 19.87
CA ASN A 87 18.27 14.92 18.41
C ASN A 87 17.28 14.00 17.68
N GLY A 88 16.51 13.18 18.40
CA GLY A 88 15.60 12.18 17.84
C GLY A 88 16.26 10.87 17.42
N GLU A 89 17.51 10.65 17.82
CA GLU A 89 18.29 9.47 17.47
C GLU A 89 18.09 8.37 18.52
N LEU A 90 17.89 7.15 18.03
CA LEU A 90 17.83 5.93 18.79
C LEU A 90 19.03 5.06 18.42
N SER A 91 19.89 4.77 19.40
CA SER A 91 21.04 3.89 19.22
C SER A 91 20.71 2.46 19.63
N ILE A 92 20.87 1.51 18.71
CA ILE A 92 20.69 0.08 18.97
C ILE A 92 22.03 -0.63 18.76
N TYR A 93 22.39 -1.45 19.73
CA TYR A 93 23.60 -2.26 19.74
C TYR A 93 23.22 -3.70 19.42
N LEU A 94 23.61 -4.18 18.24
CA LEU A 94 23.29 -5.54 17.79
C LEU A 94 24.58 -6.37 17.66
N PRO A 95 24.52 -7.67 17.97
CA PRO A 95 25.59 -8.59 17.58
C PRO A 95 25.75 -8.62 16.05
N GLU A 96 26.81 -9.22 15.54
CA GLU A 96 27.00 -9.36 14.09
C GLU A 96 25.91 -10.26 13.46
N GLY A 97 25.29 -9.78 12.38
CA GLY A 97 24.24 -10.53 11.67
C GLY A 97 23.46 -9.68 10.64
N TYR A 98 22.59 -10.34 9.89
CA TYR A 98 21.60 -9.67 9.04
C TYR A 98 20.35 -9.38 9.86
N TYR A 99 19.84 -8.15 9.77
CA TYR A 99 18.69 -7.71 10.54
C TYR A 99 17.62 -7.09 9.65
N ALA A 100 16.37 -7.47 9.92
CA ALA A 100 15.21 -6.80 9.38
C ALA A 100 14.56 -5.98 10.48
N PHE A 101 14.18 -4.75 10.14
CA PHE A 101 13.51 -3.81 11.03
C PHE A 101 12.11 -3.54 10.50
N GLU A 102 11.12 -3.56 11.38
CA GLU A 102 9.73 -3.37 11.01
C GLU A 102 9.02 -2.45 12.01
N ILE A 103 8.30 -1.45 11.52
CA ILE A 103 7.71 -0.37 12.35
C ILE A 103 6.18 -0.41 12.25
N PHE A 104 5.50 -0.43 13.40
CA PHE A 104 4.05 -0.54 13.50
C PHE A 104 3.46 0.59 14.36
N SER A 105 2.75 1.53 13.72
CA SER A 105 1.83 2.53 14.31
C SER A 105 2.37 3.84 14.90
N ILE A 106 1.53 4.89 14.82
CA ILE A 106 1.62 6.15 15.58
C ILE A 106 0.29 6.46 16.29
N GLY A 107 0.34 6.37 17.63
CA GLY A 107 -0.63 6.77 18.66
C GLY A 107 -0.24 6.15 20.02
N ALA A 108 -0.07 6.96 21.08
CA ALA A 108 0.44 6.60 22.43
C ALA A 108 1.78 5.83 22.54
N GLY A 109 2.51 5.68 21.43
CA GLY A 109 3.84 5.05 21.36
C GLY A 109 4.07 4.47 19.96
N PHE A 110 5.32 4.15 19.64
CA PHE A 110 5.69 3.44 18.42
C PHE A 110 6.34 2.10 18.78
N GLU A 111 6.08 1.06 17.99
CA GLU A 111 6.67 -0.26 18.15
C GLU A 111 7.68 -0.56 17.04
N LEU A 112 8.92 -0.87 17.42
CA LEU A 112 9.97 -1.36 16.51
C LEU A 112 10.23 -2.85 16.76
N LEU A 113 10.04 -3.68 15.72
CA LEU A 113 10.41 -5.09 15.72
C LEU A 113 11.76 -5.27 15.02
N VAL A 114 12.62 -6.09 15.63
CA VAL A 114 13.95 -6.42 15.11
C VAL A 114 14.13 -7.93 15.09
N GLY A 115 14.48 -8.49 13.94
CA GLY A 115 14.70 -9.93 13.79
C GLY A 115 15.89 -10.29 12.90
N ALA A 116 16.39 -11.52 13.05
CA ALA A 116 17.47 -12.05 12.20
C ALA A 116 16.94 -12.36 10.80
N GLY A 117 17.49 -11.73 9.76
CA GLY A 117 17.04 -11.88 8.37
C GLY A 117 17.48 -13.20 7.73
N GLY A 118 16.55 -13.92 7.10
CA GLY A 118 16.82 -15.07 6.22
C GLY A 118 16.97 -14.66 4.74
N PRO A 119 17.48 -15.54 3.85
CA PRO A 119 17.72 -15.20 2.46
C PRO A 119 16.42 -15.23 1.63
N GLU A 120 16.16 -14.10 0.96
CA GLU A 120 15.26 -13.89 -0.19
C GLU A 120 13.86 -14.54 -0.14
N SER A 121 12.91 -13.85 0.49
CA SER A 121 11.51 -13.79 0.03
C SER A 121 10.85 -12.51 0.53
N HIS A 122 10.42 -11.66 -0.40
CA HIS A 122 9.64 -10.45 -0.13
C HIS A 122 8.16 -10.82 0.03
N PHE A 123 7.50 -10.30 1.07
CA PHE A 123 6.03 -10.30 1.20
C PHE A 123 5.50 -8.90 0.83
N ILE A 124 4.40 -8.84 0.07
CA ILE A 124 3.66 -7.61 -0.29
C ILE A 124 2.16 -7.88 -0.08
N GLY A 125 1.51 -7.04 0.74
CA GLY A 125 0.06 -6.92 1.00
C GLY A 125 -0.21 -5.51 1.58
N PRO A 126 -1.47 -5.00 1.60
CA PRO A 126 -1.74 -3.56 1.50
C PRO A 126 -1.26 -2.77 2.73
N SER A 127 -0.20 -1.98 2.56
CA SER A 127 0.31 -1.09 3.59
C SER A 127 -0.28 0.31 3.48
N ARG A 128 -0.79 0.82 4.60
CA ARG A 128 -1.14 2.24 4.75
C ARG A 128 0.12 3.07 4.58
N SER A 129 0.13 4.00 3.63
CA SER A 129 1.32 4.79 3.31
C SER A 129 1.45 6.00 4.24
N GLY A 130 2.53 6.03 5.00
CA GLY A 130 3.21 7.24 5.45
C GLY A 130 4.69 7.08 5.11
N TYR A 131 5.35 8.13 4.64
CA TYR A 131 6.79 8.09 4.35
C TYR A 131 7.58 8.30 5.65
N VAL A 132 8.67 7.55 5.83
CA VAL A 132 9.73 7.81 6.82
C VAL A 132 11.04 7.87 6.06
N ASP A 133 11.71 9.02 6.09
CA ASP A 133 13.08 9.17 5.57
C ASP A 133 14.06 8.67 6.62
N VAL A 134 14.83 7.63 6.27
CA VAL A 134 15.91 7.09 7.10
C VAL A 134 17.25 7.50 6.51
N TRP A 135 17.98 8.37 7.20
CA TRP A 135 19.36 8.70 6.84
C TRP A 135 20.33 7.73 7.54
N LEU A 136 21.17 7.04 6.74
CA LEU A 136 22.24 6.18 7.25
C LEU A 136 23.57 6.94 7.20
N GLY A 137 24.00 7.46 8.35
CA GLY A 137 25.33 8.05 8.51
C GLY A 137 26.32 7.03 9.08
N LEU A 138 27.40 6.75 8.36
CA LEU A 138 28.61 6.14 8.95
C LEU A 138 29.40 7.25 9.66
N LEU A 139 29.19 7.43 10.96
CA LEU A 139 30.06 8.26 11.78
C LEU A 139 31.22 7.41 12.30
N GLY A 140 32.42 7.71 11.81
CA GLY A 140 33.67 7.11 12.27
C GLY A 140 33.99 7.46 13.72
N TYR A 141 34.56 6.48 14.43
CA TYR A 141 35.06 6.58 15.80
C TYR A 141 36.02 7.77 16.02
N PRO A 142 35.96 8.48 17.15
CA PRO A 142 37.13 9.08 17.76
C PRO A 142 37.85 8.07 18.68
N PRO A 143 39.19 8.16 18.81
CA PRO A 143 40.01 7.09 19.37
C PRO A 143 40.11 7.12 20.91
N GLY A 144 40.08 5.91 21.49
CA GLY A 144 40.98 5.47 22.55
C GLY A 144 40.82 6.03 23.96
N SER A 145 40.36 5.19 24.89
CA SER A 145 40.73 5.31 26.31
C SER A 145 40.93 3.94 26.96
N GLY A 146 42.17 3.65 27.33
CA GLY A 146 42.58 2.59 28.25
C GLY A 146 43.38 1.46 27.60
N PRO A 147 44.38 0.88 28.31
CA PRO A 147 44.33 0.66 29.75
C PRO A 147 45.50 1.29 30.52
N GLY A 148 45.21 1.67 31.76
CA GLY A 148 46.22 1.98 32.75
C GLY A 148 46.97 0.72 33.14
N ASP A 149 48.27 0.89 33.39
CA ASP A 149 49.09 -0.09 34.09
C ASP A 149 49.85 0.62 35.21
N GLY A 150 49.97 -0.10 36.32
CA GLY A 150 50.40 0.43 37.61
C GLY A 150 51.89 0.78 37.71
N GLY A 151 52.21 1.56 38.74
CA GLY A 151 53.57 1.90 39.10
C GLY A 151 53.62 2.78 40.34
N ASP A 152 53.47 2.14 41.50
CA ASP A 152 53.85 2.67 42.81
C ASP A 152 55.38 2.87 42.89
N THR A 153 55.83 3.92 43.57
CA THR A 153 56.91 3.92 44.58
C THR A 153 57.49 5.33 44.76
N GLY A 154 57.65 5.74 46.02
CA GLY A 154 58.75 6.63 46.41
C GLY A 154 58.38 7.78 47.33
N GLU A 155 58.20 7.48 48.62
CA GLU A 155 58.57 8.39 49.71
C GLU A 155 60.03 8.87 49.53
N GLU A 156 60.31 10.13 49.81
CA GLU A 156 61.11 10.48 51.00
C GLU A 156 61.23 11.99 51.19
N THR A 157 61.06 12.34 52.45
CA THR A 157 61.39 13.59 53.13
C THR A 157 62.89 13.90 53.05
N GLY A 158 63.24 15.18 52.91
CA GLY A 158 64.61 15.64 53.05
C GLY A 158 64.68 17.16 53.23
N ASP A 159 64.42 17.62 54.45
CA ASP A 159 64.82 18.95 54.92
C ASP A 159 66.35 19.05 54.95
N GLY A 160 66.89 20.11 54.33
CA GLY A 160 68.31 20.42 54.28
C GLY A 160 68.51 21.92 54.13
N ASP A 161 68.69 22.57 55.27
CA ASP A 161 68.91 24.00 55.50
C ASP A 161 70.19 24.56 54.84
N SER A 162 70.16 25.88 54.63
CA SER A 162 71.25 26.86 54.58
C SER A 162 72.01 27.09 53.26
N GLY A 163 71.92 28.33 52.76
CA GLY A 163 72.81 28.84 51.71
C GLY A 163 72.33 30.13 51.03
N ASP A 164 72.58 31.25 51.69
CA ASP A 164 72.33 32.63 51.25
C ASP A 164 72.95 32.99 49.87
N GLY A 165 72.26 33.89 49.15
CA GLY A 165 72.87 34.74 48.11
C GLY A 165 72.26 34.64 46.69
N GLY A 166 71.58 35.71 46.27
CA GLY A 166 71.52 36.08 44.84
C GLY A 166 70.15 36.50 44.32
N ASP A 167 69.88 37.80 44.40
CA ASP A 167 68.83 38.53 43.69
C ASP A 167 68.80 38.21 42.19
N SER A 168 67.65 37.74 41.69
CA SER A 168 67.23 37.91 40.30
C SER A 168 65.70 37.98 40.24
N GLY A 169 65.20 39.18 39.91
CA GLY A 169 63.78 39.44 39.73
C GLY A 169 63.16 38.60 38.63
N GLY A 170 62.05 37.93 38.95
CA GLY A 170 61.11 37.38 37.97
C GLY A 170 59.99 38.38 37.70
N GLU A 171 60.09 39.12 36.60
CA GLU A 171 58.94 39.82 36.02
C GLU A 171 57.91 38.78 35.56
N THR A 172 56.73 38.76 36.17
CA THR A 172 55.59 38.02 35.64
C THR A 172 55.17 38.66 34.31
N ASN A 173 55.20 37.89 33.21
CA ASN A 173 54.58 38.30 31.95
C ASN A 173 53.12 38.72 32.22
N PRO A 174 52.66 39.89 31.74
CA PRO A 174 51.28 40.31 31.97
C PRO A 174 50.31 39.34 31.28
N VAL A 175 49.36 38.80 32.05
CA VAL A 175 48.25 38.00 31.52
C VAL A 175 47.40 38.90 30.63
N VAL A 176 47.14 38.46 29.39
CA VAL A 176 46.42 39.23 28.38
C VAL A 176 44.97 38.77 28.31
N TYR A 177 44.02 39.71 28.37
CA TYR A 177 42.58 39.45 28.29
C TYR A 177 41.98 39.94 26.96
N ARG A 178 40.87 39.33 26.53
CA ARG A 178 40.14 39.61 25.28
C ARG A 178 38.64 39.75 25.54
N ASP A 179 38.02 40.77 24.96
CA ASP A 179 36.57 40.99 25.05
C ASP A 179 35.83 40.09 24.05
N ILE A 180 34.68 39.54 24.47
CA ILE A 180 33.76 38.84 23.58
C ILE A 180 32.76 39.84 23.04
N ALA A 181 32.88 40.18 21.75
CA ALA A 181 31.94 41.07 21.07
C ALA A 181 30.77 40.29 20.44
N VAL A 182 29.59 40.89 20.43
CA VAL A 182 28.38 40.39 19.78
C VAL A 182 27.81 41.47 18.86
N GLN A 183 27.73 41.19 17.56
CA GLN A 183 27.10 42.06 16.57
C GLN A 183 25.65 41.63 16.37
N SER A 184 24.72 42.52 16.67
CA SER A 184 23.27 42.30 16.55
C SER A 184 22.67 43.02 15.33
N SER A 185 21.75 42.35 14.64
CA SER A 185 20.99 42.89 13.50
C SER A 185 19.55 42.36 13.46
N GLY A 186 18.62 43.16 12.91
CA GLY A 186 17.21 42.79 12.76
C GLY A 186 16.38 42.73 14.05
N LEU A 187 16.92 43.18 15.18
CA LEU A 187 16.30 43.13 16.50
C LEU A 187 15.29 44.27 16.71
N THR A 188 14.07 43.94 17.15
CA THR A 188 13.02 44.91 17.53
C THR A 188 12.57 44.78 18.99
N GLY A 189 13.28 43.97 19.80
CA GLY A 189 13.00 43.77 21.22
C GLY A 189 14.25 43.40 22.02
N THR A 190 14.08 42.67 23.13
CA THR A 190 15.20 42.27 24.01
C THR A 190 15.59 40.82 23.82
N VAL A 191 16.89 40.56 23.66
CA VAL A 191 17.50 39.22 23.64
C VAL A 191 18.40 39.06 24.86
N GLN A 192 18.40 37.87 25.47
CA GLN A 192 19.40 37.50 26.47
C GLN A 192 20.32 36.42 25.91
N LEU A 193 21.61 36.64 26.06
CA LEU A 193 22.67 35.68 25.73
C LEU A 193 23.36 35.22 27.01
N LYS A 194 23.94 34.02 26.97
CA LYS A 194 24.72 33.46 28.06
C LYS A 194 26.06 32.95 27.57
N ASN A 195 27.13 33.40 28.20
CA ASN A 195 28.44 32.78 28.08
C ASN A 195 28.51 31.58 29.02
N GLN A 196 28.59 30.38 28.45
CA GLN A 196 28.60 29.13 29.20
C GLN A 196 29.89 28.92 29.99
N SER A 197 31.00 29.54 29.57
CA SER A 197 32.31 29.34 30.20
C SER A 197 32.43 30.00 31.57
N ASN A 198 31.75 31.13 31.80
CA ASN A 198 31.78 31.87 33.06
C ASN A 198 30.37 32.09 33.66
N ASN A 199 29.33 31.51 33.05
CA ASN A 199 27.93 31.63 33.45
C ASN A 199 27.39 33.08 33.43
N GLU A 200 28.07 33.99 32.72
CA GLU A 200 27.70 35.40 32.59
C GLU A 200 26.59 35.59 31.55
N THR A 201 25.73 36.59 31.76
CA THR A 201 24.64 36.91 30.83
C THR A 201 24.82 38.30 30.25
N LEU A 202 24.42 38.46 28.99
CA LEU A 202 24.43 39.72 28.27
C LEU A 202 23.02 39.99 27.73
N GLN A 203 22.46 41.14 28.07
CA GLN A 203 21.16 41.58 27.58
C GLN A 203 21.35 42.58 26.44
N ILE A 204 20.80 42.27 25.27
CA ILE A 204 20.89 43.09 24.05
C ILE A 204 19.51 43.68 23.77
N THR A 205 19.43 45.00 23.61
CA THR A 205 18.16 45.73 23.46
C THR A 205 18.06 46.55 22.17
N ALA A 206 19.13 46.63 21.38
CA ALA A 206 19.15 47.33 20.10
C ALA A 206 20.21 46.72 19.15
N ASN A 207 20.04 46.96 17.85
CA ASN A 207 21.02 46.59 16.83
C ASN A 207 22.35 47.33 17.05
N GLY A 208 23.47 46.65 16.87
CA GLY A 208 24.80 47.21 17.13
C GLY A 208 25.77 46.20 17.72
N LEU A 209 26.95 46.69 18.12
CA LEU A 209 28.02 45.91 18.71
C LEU A 209 27.95 45.97 20.24
N TRP A 210 27.97 44.81 20.89
CA TRP A 210 27.84 44.63 22.34
C TRP A 210 28.99 43.79 22.87
N TYR A 211 29.28 43.88 24.17
CA TYR A 211 30.38 43.15 24.78
C TYR A 211 29.92 42.46 26.06
N PHE A 212 30.39 41.24 26.30
CA PHE A 212 30.27 40.64 27.62
C PHE A 212 31.08 41.45 28.65
N PRO A 213 30.57 41.69 29.86
CA PRO A 213 31.26 42.52 30.85
C PRO A 213 32.63 41.99 31.28
N THR A 214 32.82 40.67 31.27
CA THR A 214 34.06 40.03 31.68
C THR A 214 34.91 39.63 30.46
N ALA A 215 36.06 40.29 30.29
CA ALA A 215 37.09 39.85 29.35
C ALA A 215 37.68 38.51 29.79
N ILE A 216 38.01 37.64 28.82
CA ILE A 216 38.54 36.29 29.08
C ILE A 216 40.02 36.20 28.72
N GLU A 217 40.78 35.43 29.48
CA GLU A 217 42.23 35.25 29.28
C GLU A 217 42.51 34.65 27.90
N GLU A 218 43.51 35.16 27.20
CA GLU A 218 43.93 34.69 25.88
C GLU A 218 44.22 33.17 25.90
N GLY A 219 43.65 32.44 24.95
CA GLY A 219 43.69 30.96 24.91
C GLY A 219 42.52 30.26 25.62
N THR A 220 41.69 30.98 26.39
CA THR A 220 40.49 30.41 27.05
C THR A 220 39.36 30.18 26.04
N GLN A 221 38.63 29.07 26.16
CA GLN A 221 37.47 28.78 25.31
C GLN A 221 36.21 29.53 25.79
N TYR A 222 35.45 30.09 24.85
CA TYR A 222 34.11 30.65 25.08
C TYR A 222 33.05 29.87 24.29
N SER A 223 31.83 29.88 24.82
CA SER A 223 30.64 29.34 24.14
C SER A 223 29.42 30.15 24.55
N ILE A 224 28.75 30.75 23.57
CA ILE A 224 27.60 31.64 23.74
C ILE A 224 26.34 30.92 23.29
N SER A 225 25.28 31.07 24.08
CA SER A 225 23.96 30.51 23.79
C SER A 225 22.88 31.56 23.94
N LEU A 226 21.80 31.39 23.18
CA LEU A 226 20.61 32.23 23.24
C LEU A 226 19.73 31.74 24.41
N LEU A 227 19.45 32.61 25.37
CA LEU A 227 18.56 32.31 26.50
C LEU A 227 17.11 32.68 26.19
N SER A 228 16.88 33.79 25.48
CA SER A 228 15.54 34.23 25.10
C SER A 228 15.56 35.10 23.84
N SER A 229 14.49 34.97 23.05
CA SER A 229 14.20 35.82 21.88
C SER A 229 13.05 36.79 22.19
N PRO A 230 12.93 37.91 21.47
CA PRO A 230 11.79 38.81 21.56
C PRO A 230 10.51 38.13 21.06
N GLU A 231 9.38 38.55 21.60
CA GLU A 231 8.07 38.10 21.12
C GLU A 231 7.88 38.48 19.64
N GLY A 232 7.51 37.51 18.80
CA GLY A 232 7.27 37.71 17.37
C GLY A 232 8.53 37.80 16.50
N GLN A 233 9.74 37.52 17.02
CA GLN A 233 10.97 37.43 16.24
C GLN A 233 11.69 36.11 16.44
N ASN A 234 12.22 35.55 15.35
CA ASN A 234 13.16 34.44 15.39
C ASN A 234 14.58 34.98 15.33
N CYS A 235 15.40 34.67 16.35
CA CYS A 235 16.79 35.08 16.44
C CYS A 235 17.73 33.87 16.37
N SER A 236 18.84 34.00 15.65
CA SER A 236 19.84 32.94 15.49
C SER A 236 21.26 33.47 15.77
N LEU A 237 22.15 32.58 16.21
CA LEU A 237 23.54 32.89 16.52
C LEU A 237 24.47 32.18 15.54
N SER A 238 25.48 32.88 15.04
CA SER A 238 26.62 32.28 14.35
C SER A 238 27.94 32.75 14.95
N GLN A 239 29.01 31.97 14.77
CA GLN A 239 30.31 32.21 15.40
C GLN A 239 30.25 32.23 16.94
N ALA A 240 29.33 31.45 17.53
CA ALA A 240 28.99 31.51 18.94
C ALA A 240 29.99 30.80 19.88
N SER A 241 31.04 30.12 19.36
CA SER A 241 32.05 29.46 20.19
C SER A 241 33.44 29.54 19.55
N GLY A 242 34.49 29.50 20.38
CA GLY A 242 35.87 29.60 19.93
C GLY A 242 36.85 29.82 21.07
N TYR A 243 38.07 30.29 20.75
CA TYR A 243 39.11 30.62 21.71
C TYR A 243 39.40 32.12 21.72
N ALA A 244 39.62 32.69 22.90
CA ALA A 244 40.09 34.06 23.07
C ALA A 244 41.41 34.26 22.33
N SER A 245 41.42 35.11 21.30
CA SER A 245 42.61 35.40 20.51
C SER A 245 42.55 36.81 19.93
N MET A 246 43.70 37.33 19.50
CA MET A 246 43.81 38.65 18.87
C MET A 246 42.99 38.79 17.57
N SER A 247 42.57 37.69 16.94
CA SER A 247 41.82 37.67 15.67
C SER A 247 40.40 37.11 15.81
N MET A 248 39.85 37.02 17.02
CA MET A 248 38.50 36.52 17.26
C MET A 248 37.45 37.45 16.60
N PRO A 249 36.54 36.91 15.75
CA PRO A 249 35.44 37.69 15.20
C PRO A 249 34.32 37.89 16.24
N ALA A 250 33.48 38.90 16.02
CA ALA A 250 32.30 39.10 16.85
C ALA A 250 31.26 37.99 16.60
N VAL A 251 30.61 37.51 17.66
CA VAL A 251 29.46 36.61 17.56
C VAL A 251 28.34 37.33 16.82
N ILE A 252 27.73 36.70 15.82
CA ILE A 252 26.67 37.34 15.03
C ILE A 252 25.31 36.89 15.57
N LEU A 253 24.46 37.86 15.90
CA LEU A 253 23.05 37.68 16.28
C LEU A 253 22.17 38.29 15.18
N GLU A 254 21.41 37.46 14.48
CA GLU A 254 20.46 37.90 13.44
C GLU A 254 19.03 37.56 13.85
N CYS A 255 18.14 38.54 13.83
CA CYS A 255 16.72 38.38 14.14
C CYS A 255 15.83 38.76 12.96
N SER A 256 14.74 38.02 12.74
CA SER A 256 13.75 38.30 11.68
C SER A 256 12.32 38.10 12.18
N THR A 257 11.38 38.91 11.71
CA THR A 257 9.94 38.69 11.92
C THR A 257 9.42 37.65 10.93
N PRO A 258 8.79 36.54 11.38
CA PRO A 258 8.15 35.58 10.48
C PRO A 258 7.06 36.27 9.64
N GLU A 259 6.94 35.90 8.37
CA GLU A 259 5.83 36.35 7.53
C GLU A 259 4.51 35.71 8.00
N PRO A 260 3.36 36.41 7.93
CA PRO A 260 2.08 35.86 8.32
C PRO A 260 1.65 34.74 7.37
N THR A 261 1.11 33.67 7.96
CA THR A 261 0.58 32.48 7.27
C THR A 261 -0.93 32.37 7.52
N TYR A 262 -1.64 31.74 6.58
CA TYR A 262 -3.10 31.62 6.61
C TYR A 262 -3.57 30.22 6.21
N LYS A 263 -4.70 29.79 6.77
CA LYS A 263 -5.28 28.47 6.53
C LYS A 263 -6.13 28.42 5.27
N ILE A 264 -6.14 27.24 4.65
CA ILE A 264 -7.01 26.90 3.52
C ILE A 264 -8.02 25.85 3.95
N SER A 265 -9.30 26.15 3.79
CA SER A 265 -10.42 25.31 4.22
C SER A 265 -11.64 25.50 3.32
N GLY A 266 -12.62 24.61 3.47
CA GLY A 266 -13.81 24.63 2.63
C GLY A 266 -14.82 23.55 3.01
N VAL A 267 -15.73 23.29 2.08
CA VAL A 267 -16.79 22.29 2.22
C VAL A 267 -16.84 21.35 1.01
N VAL A 268 -17.14 20.08 1.25
CA VAL A 268 -17.47 19.08 0.24
C VAL A 268 -18.96 18.73 0.35
N GLU A 269 -19.69 18.73 -0.75
CA GLU A 269 -21.13 18.45 -0.81
C GLU A 269 -21.44 17.35 -1.85
N GLY A 270 -22.53 16.61 -1.66
CA GLY A 270 -22.95 15.54 -2.59
C GLY A 270 -22.04 14.31 -2.60
N LEU A 271 -21.19 14.19 -1.57
CA LEU A 271 -20.28 13.08 -1.39
C LEU A 271 -20.98 11.92 -0.64
N HIS A 272 -21.00 10.73 -1.24
CA HIS A 272 -21.54 9.52 -0.62
C HIS A 272 -20.47 8.47 -0.28
N ARG A 273 -19.17 8.84 -0.33
CA ARG A 273 -18.01 8.11 0.22
C ARG A 273 -16.86 9.05 0.63
N HIS A 274 -15.61 8.69 0.35
CA HIS A 274 -14.46 9.57 0.55
C HIS A 274 -13.89 10.09 -0.76
N ILE A 275 -13.32 11.29 -0.69
CA ILE A 275 -12.46 11.87 -1.73
C ILE A 275 -11.14 12.34 -1.12
N TYR A 276 -10.12 12.44 -1.96
CA TYR A 276 -8.86 13.08 -1.61
C TYR A 276 -8.83 14.49 -2.18
N LEU A 277 -8.43 15.45 -1.36
CA LEU A 277 -8.14 16.82 -1.77
C LEU A 277 -6.64 17.07 -1.53
N GLY A 278 -5.95 17.58 -2.54
CA GLY A 278 -4.51 17.88 -2.48
C GLY A 278 -4.25 19.37 -2.57
N LEU A 279 -3.57 19.94 -1.58
CA LEU A 279 -3.00 21.28 -1.62
C LEU A 279 -1.60 21.17 -2.26
N THR A 280 -1.56 21.32 -3.58
CA THR A 280 -0.36 21.01 -4.39
C THR A 280 0.82 21.93 -4.15
N THR A 281 0.58 23.14 -3.64
CA THR A 281 1.62 24.12 -3.28
C THR A 281 2.42 23.69 -2.05
N GLU A 282 1.78 22.94 -1.15
CA GLU A 282 2.38 22.45 0.10
C GLU A 282 2.65 20.93 0.08
N GLY A 283 2.26 20.23 -0.99
CA GLY A 283 2.38 18.77 -1.08
C GLY A 283 1.49 18.00 -0.10
N GLU A 284 0.49 18.65 0.51
CA GLU A 284 -0.42 18.05 1.49
C GLU A 284 -1.63 17.40 0.80
N TYR A 285 -2.06 16.24 1.31
CA TYR A 285 -3.31 15.60 0.92
C TYR A 285 -4.16 15.29 2.15
N ILE A 286 -5.46 15.54 2.04
CA ILE A 286 -6.45 15.21 3.07
C ILE A 286 -7.55 14.34 2.49
N GLN A 287 -8.08 13.44 3.31
CA GLN A 287 -9.23 12.62 2.98
C GLN A 287 -10.47 13.23 3.63
N VAL A 288 -11.53 13.45 2.84
CA VAL A 288 -12.84 13.88 3.34
C VAL A 288 -13.82 12.74 3.16
N TRP A 289 -14.57 12.40 4.21
CA TRP A 289 -15.51 11.26 4.23
C TRP A 289 -16.95 11.72 4.50
N SER A 290 -17.90 11.26 3.69
CA SER A 290 -19.35 11.44 3.89
C SER A 290 -20.12 10.27 3.28
N ASP A 291 -21.10 9.70 3.98
CA ASP A 291 -21.87 8.54 3.50
C ASP A 291 -23.29 8.88 3.01
N ASP A 292 -23.74 10.12 3.28
CA ASP A 292 -25.13 10.54 3.14
C ASP A 292 -25.31 11.74 2.19
N GLY A 293 -24.25 12.17 1.50
CA GLY A 293 -24.30 13.33 0.61
C GLY A 293 -24.29 14.67 1.34
N SER A 294 -24.32 14.67 2.68
CA SER A 294 -24.38 15.89 3.46
C SER A 294 -23.06 16.68 3.38
N PRO A 295 -23.12 18.02 3.49
CA PRO A 295 -21.93 18.86 3.51
C PRO A 295 -20.94 18.45 4.60
N ARG A 296 -19.65 18.37 4.23
CA ARG A 296 -18.54 18.08 5.14
C ARG A 296 -17.46 19.15 5.02
N ASN A 297 -17.14 19.78 6.14
CA ASN A 297 -16.06 20.75 6.19
C ASN A 297 -14.70 20.04 6.15
N PHE A 298 -13.72 20.68 5.53
CA PHE A 298 -12.34 20.26 5.51
C PHE A 298 -11.40 21.43 5.81
N SER A 299 -10.21 21.13 6.31
CA SER A 299 -9.12 22.10 6.48
C SER A 299 -7.81 21.40 6.24
N PHE A 300 -6.93 22.04 5.46
CA PHE A 300 -5.53 21.65 5.36
C PHE A 300 -4.80 22.01 6.66
N ARG A 301 -3.75 21.25 7.00
CA ARG A 301 -2.87 21.52 8.15
C ARG A 301 -1.81 22.55 7.79
N SER A 302 -1.30 22.50 6.57
CA SER A 302 -0.32 23.46 6.08
C SER A 302 -0.97 24.83 5.93
N GLU A 303 -0.23 25.86 6.34
CA GLU A 303 -0.62 27.25 6.18
C GLU A 303 0.23 27.88 5.07
N VAL A 304 -0.40 28.71 4.24
CA VAL A 304 0.26 29.34 3.09
C VAL A 304 0.59 30.78 3.44
N LYS A 305 1.77 31.26 3.05
CA LYS A 305 2.23 32.63 3.36
C LYS A 305 1.42 33.68 2.61
N SER A 306 1.32 34.87 3.20
CA SER A 306 0.82 36.06 2.50
C SER A 306 1.62 36.32 1.21
N GLY A 307 0.92 36.47 0.08
CA GLY A 307 1.50 36.71 -1.24
C GLY A 307 1.75 35.44 -2.08
N GLU A 308 1.67 34.25 -1.49
CA GLU A 308 1.84 32.97 -2.19
C GLU A 308 0.52 32.45 -2.79
N GLU A 309 0.63 31.65 -3.84
CA GLU A 309 -0.53 30.98 -4.44
C GLU A 309 -0.93 29.73 -3.65
N TYR A 310 -2.22 29.41 -3.66
CA TYR A 310 -2.74 28.10 -3.25
C TYR A 310 -3.38 27.41 -4.47
N ASN A 311 -3.25 26.08 -4.55
CA ASN A 311 -3.85 25.29 -5.63
C ASN A 311 -4.31 23.92 -5.13
N ILE A 312 -5.62 23.69 -5.17
CA ILE A 312 -6.30 22.49 -4.70
C ILE A 312 -6.70 21.63 -5.89
N LYS A 313 -6.37 20.34 -5.83
CA LYS A 313 -6.75 19.34 -6.84
C LYS A 313 -7.39 18.11 -6.21
N ILE A 314 -8.16 17.40 -7.00
CA ILE A 314 -8.59 16.03 -6.70
C ILE A 314 -7.66 15.09 -7.48
N PRO A 315 -6.70 14.41 -6.83
CA PRO A 315 -5.69 13.59 -7.52
C PRO A 315 -6.30 12.33 -8.15
N SER A 316 -7.36 11.77 -7.54
CA SER A 316 -8.12 10.67 -8.08
C SER A 316 -9.55 10.71 -7.54
N ILE A 317 -10.52 10.36 -8.38
CA ILE A 317 -11.89 10.12 -7.96
C ILE A 317 -12.05 8.59 -7.86
N PRO A 318 -12.19 8.02 -6.65
CA PRO A 318 -12.17 6.57 -6.46
C PRO A 318 -13.45 5.86 -6.95
N PHE A 319 -14.46 6.61 -7.39
CA PHE A 319 -15.75 6.12 -7.86
C PHE A 319 -16.28 7.04 -8.98
N ASN A 320 -17.30 6.61 -9.73
CA ASN A 320 -17.87 7.38 -10.84
C ASN A 320 -18.76 8.54 -10.39
N PHE A 321 -18.25 9.43 -9.54
CA PHE A 321 -18.82 10.74 -9.27
C PHE A 321 -18.15 11.79 -10.16
N THR A 322 -18.90 12.80 -10.57
CA THR A 322 -18.33 14.03 -11.12
C THR A 322 -18.20 15.06 -10.01
N CYS A 323 -16.97 15.41 -9.65
CA CYS A 323 -16.70 16.44 -8.62
C CYS A 323 -16.07 17.69 -9.27
N GLU A 324 -16.64 18.85 -9.00
CA GLU A 324 -16.11 20.15 -9.42
C GLU A 324 -15.64 20.96 -8.20
N ILE A 325 -14.57 21.74 -8.35
CA ILE A 325 -14.02 22.58 -7.27
C ILE A 325 -14.21 24.05 -7.63
N GLU A 326 -15.04 24.75 -6.87
CA GLU A 326 -15.15 26.20 -6.87
C GLU A 326 -14.04 26.80 -5.99
N ASN A 327 -13.40 27.89 -6.47
CA ASN A 327 -12.28 28.57 -5.81
C ASN A 327 -11.07 27.67 -5.53
N ALA A 328 -10.76 26.75 -6.46
CA ALA A 328 -9.66 25.80 -6.36
C ALA A 328 -8.26 26.44 -6.23
N SER A 329 -8.09 27.69 -6.67
CA SER A 329 -6.80 28.38 -6.62
C SER A 329 -6.94 29.90 -6.46
N GLY A 330 -5.92 30.54 -5.91
CA GLY A 330 -5.83 31.99 -5.73
C GLY A 330 -4.55 32.42 -5.01
N ILE A 331 -4.43 33.70 -4.68
CA ILE A 331 -3.31 34.26 -3.89
C ILE A 331 -3.80 34.51 -2.46
N VAL A 332 -3.03 34.03 -1.49
CA VAL A 332 -3.28 34.31 -0.06
C VAL A 332 -2.89 35.74 0.25
N THR A 333 -3.75 36.48 0.95
CA THR A 333 -3.53 37.89 1.25
C THR A 333 -3.41 38.11 2.74
N ASP A 334 -4.48 38.52 3.41
CA ASP A 334 -4.47 38.94 4.82
C ASP A 334 -5.45 38.15 5.71
N HIS A 335 -6.04 37.07 5.20
CA HIS A 335 -7.02 36.23 5.90
C HIS A 335 -7.04 34.78 5.41
N ASP A 336 -7.62 33.89 6.23
CA ASP A 336 -7.86 32.48 5.90
C ASP A 336 -8.80 32.33 4.70
N ILE A 337 -8.49 31.40 3.81
CA ILE A 337 -9.34 31.00 2.70
C ILE A 337 -10.32 29.94 3.19
N THR A 338 -11.61 30.26 3.18
CA THR A 338 -12.68 29.38 3.73
C THR A 338 -13.80 29.09 2.73
N ASN A 339 -13.72 29.68 1.52
CA ASN A 339 -14.75 29.64 0.49
C ASN A 339 -14.51 28.59 -0.61
N VAL A 340 -13.61 27.64 -0.38
CA VAL A 340 -13.41 26.51 -1.30
C VAL A 340 -14.62 25.59 -1.19
N ARG A 341 -15.21 25.25 -2.34
CA ARG A 341 -16.40 24.38 -2.36
C ARG A 341 -16.22 23.28 -3.39
N VAL A 342 -16.35 22.03 -2.94
CA VAL A 342 -16.26 20.84 -3.79
C VAL A 342 -17.65 20.25 -3.93
N ILE A 343 -18.18 20.22 -5.14
CA ILE A 343 -19.52 19.74 -5.44
C ILE A 343 -19.38 18.41 -6.17
N CYS A 344 -19.75 17.32 -5.52
CA CYS A 344 -19.81 16.00 -6.14
C CYS A 344 -21.25 15.70 -6.58
N THR A 345 -21.40 15.15 -7.77
CA THR A 345 -22.68 14.77 -8.36
C THR A 345 -22.69 13.26 -8.59
N GLU A 346 -23.78 12.63 -8.15
CA GLU A 346 -24.11 11.26 -8.51
C GLU A 346 -24.62 11.25 -9.96
N PRO A 347 -24.12 10.35 -10.82
CA PRO A 347 -24.65 10.21 -12.16
C PRO A 347 -26.10 9.69 -12.10
N GLU A 348 -26.98 10.30 -12.89
CA GLU A 348 -28.38 9.88 -13.00
C GLU A 348 -28.50 8.38 -13.34
N SER A 349 -29.58 7.76 -12.85
CA SER A 349 -29.89 6.36 -13.16
C SER A 349 -29.89 6.16 -14.69
N PRO A 350 -29.14 5.16 -15.19
CA PRO A 350 -28.98 4.97 -16.62
C PRO A 350 -30.31 4.72 -17.33
N ALA A 351 -30.39 5.19 -18.58
CA ALA A 351 -31.55 4.93 -19.43
C ALA A 351 -31.78 3.41 -19.59
N PRO A 352 -33.05 2.96 -19.71
CA PRO A 352 -33.37 1.56 -19.93
C PRO A 352 -32.64 1.01 -21.17
N GLN A 353 -32.10 -0.18 -21.04
CA GLN A 353 -31.34 -0.84 -22.10
C GLN A 353 -32.26 -1.29 -23.26
N SER A 354 -31.67 -1.48 -24.44
CA SER A 354 -32.36 -1.96 -25.65
C SER A 354 -33.15 -3.26 -25.37
N PRO A 355 -34.36 -3.41 -25.95
CA PRO A 355 -35.19 -4.56 -25.68
C PRO A 355 -34.50 -5.86 -26.13
N VAL A 356 -34.51 -6.86 -25.26
CA VAL A 356 -34.05 -8.22 -25.53
C VAL A 356 -35.21 -9.20 -25.38
N THR A 357 -35.06 -10.40 -25.94
CA THR A 357 -35.95 -11.55 -25.71
C THR A 357 -35.15 -12.71 -25.15
N VAL A 358 -35.73 -13.43 -24.18
CA VAL A 358 -35.17 -14.63 -23.57
C VAL A 358 -35.90 -15.85 -24.10
N SER A 359 -35.12 -16.86 -24.48
CA SER A 359 -35.61 -18.16 -24.95
C SER A 359 -34.85 -19.29 -24.27
N THR A 360 -35.46 -20.48 -24.21
CA THR A 360 -34.85 -21.66 -23.58
C THR A 360 -34.41 -22.69 -24.61
N LEU A 361 -33.15 -23.12 -24.50
CA LEU A 361 -32.58 -24.27 -25.18
C LEU A 361 -32.54 -25.45 -24.20
N GLN A 362 -33.48 -26.39 -24.37
CA GLN A 362 -33.57 -27.59 -23.54
C GLN A 362 -32.54 -28.63 -23.99
N LEU A 363 -31.75 -29.13 -23.05
CA LEU A 363 -30.80 -30.21 -23.30
C LEU A 363 -31.36 -31.53 -22.78
N GLU A 364 -31.25 -32.59 -23.60
CA GLU A 364 -31.67 -33.94 -23.22
C GLU A 364 -30.53 -34.70 -22.53
N GLY A 365 -30.85 -35.47 -21.49
CA GLY A 365 -29.87 -36.34 -20.81
C GLY A 365 -28.85 -35.61 -19.94
N ILE A 366 -29.04 -34.32 -19.68
CA ILE A 366 -28.19 -33.50 -18.82
C ILE A 366 -28.98 -33.14 -17.57
N SER A 367 -28.33 -33.11 -16.41
CA SER A 367 -28.97 -32.77 -15.13
C SER A 367 -28.42 -31.49 -14.53
N TYR A 368 -27.09 -31.30 -14.57
CA TYR A 368 -26.41 -30.15 -13.97
C TYR A 368 -25.33 -29.58 -14.91
N LEU A 369 -25.46 -28.30 -15.26
CA LEU A 369 -24.42 -27.52 -15.93
C LEU A 369 -23.58 -26.77 -14.89
N TYR A 370 -22.27 -26.80 -15.07
CA TYR A 370 -21.32 -26.13 -14.17
C TYR A 370 -20.63 -24.95 -14.85
N GLY A 371 -20.13 -25.14 -16.07
CA GLY A 371 -19.45 -24.13 -16.87
C GLY A 371 -20.01 -24.05 -18.30
N ILE A 372 -19.86 -22.87 -18.91
CA ILE A 372 -20.22 -22.61 -20.31
C ILE A 372 -19.21 -21.64 -20.90
N ASP A 373 -18.76 -21.92 -22.12
CA ASP A 373 -17.99 -20.96 -22.90
C ASP A 373 -18.24 -21.10 -24.41
N TYR A 374 -18.03 -20.04 -25.18
CA TYR A 374 -18.23 -20.03 -26.62
C TYR A 374 -16.90 -20.18 -27.37
N ALA A 375 -16.81 -21.20 -28.22
CA ALA A 375 -15.61 -21.48 -28.97
C ALA A 375 -15.61 -20.81 -30.36
N PRO A 376 -14.42 -20.49 -30.92
CA PRO A 376 -14.28 -19.94 -32.28
C PRO A 376 -14.89 -20.80 -33.40
N ASN A 377 -15.17 -22.08 -33.15
CA ASN A 377 -15.80 -22.98 -34.11
C ASN A 377 -17.34 -22.87 -34.16
N GLY A 378 -17.94 -21.96 -33.39
CA GLY A 378 -19.37 -21.67 -33.42
C GLY A 378 -20.21 -22.44 -32.41
N TYR A 379 -19.59 -23.20 -31.49
CA TYR A 379 -20.29 -24.03 -30.52
C TYR A 379 -20.11 -23.52 -29.09
N LEU A 380 -21.13 -23.74 -28.26
CA LEU A 380 -21.04 -23.62 -26.81
C LEU A 380 -20.41 -24.90 -26.26
N TYR A 381 -19.37 -24.78 -25.45
CA TYR A 381 -18.75 -25.86 -24.71
C TYR A 381 -19.24 -25.84 -23.28
N LEU A 382 -19.63 -27.01 -22.76
CA LEU A 382 -20.25 -27.14 -21.47
C LEU A 382 -19.57 -28.25 -20.68
N SER A 383 -19.38 -28.00 -19.39
CA SER A 383 -19.12 -29.06 -18.42
C SER A 383 -20.42 -29.46 -17.72
N HIS A 384 -20.68 -30.76 -17.61
CA HIS A 384 -21.88 -31.26 -16.95
C HIS A 384 -21.64 -32.52 -16.12
N ASN A 385 -22.38 -32.64 -15.01
CA ASN A 385 -22.43 -33.79 -14.10
C ASN A 385 -21.09 -34.30 -13.55
N GLY A 386 -19.98 -33.62 -13.78
CA GLY A 386 -18.67 -34.21 -13.50
C GLY A 386 -18.21 -35.26 -14.50
N GLU A 387 -19.02 -35.59 -15.51
CA GLU A 387 -18.82 -36.83 -16.28
C GLU A 387 -18.29 -36.59 -17.70
N ASN A 388 -18.71 -35.50 -18.37
CA ASN A 388 -18.35 -35.28 -19.77
C ASN A 388 -18.21 -33.78 -20.10
N VAL A 389 -17.40 -33.52 -21.13
CA VAL A 389 -17.43 -32.26 -21.87
C VAL A 389 -18.27 -32.47 -23.11
N ILE A 390 -19.22 -31.57 -23.33
CA ILE A 390 -20.06 -31.57 -24.53
C ILE A 390 -19.92 -30.25 -25.26
N LYS A 391 -20.30 -30.26 -26.54
CA LYS A 391 -20.54 -29.04 -27.30
C LYS A 391 -21.96 -29.01 -27.82
N VAL A 392 -22.56 -27.82 -27.83
CA VAL A 392 -23.94 -27.58 -28.21
C VAL A 392 -23.99 -26.48 -29.26
N HIS A 393 -24.73 -26.72 -30.34
CA HIS A 393 -24.97 -25.68 -31.34
C HIS A 393 -25.98 -24.66 -30.80
N PRO A 394 -25.64 -23.36 -30.72
CA PRO A 394 -26.46 -22.37 -30.02
C PRO A 394 -27.86 -22.18 -30.62
N ASP A 395 -28.02 -22.38 -31.93
CA ASP A 395 -29.32 -22.19 -32.60
C ASP A 395 -30.21 -23.44 -32.63
N THR A 396 -29.63 -24.64 -32.62
CA THR A 396 -30.37 -25.89 -32.87
C THR A 396 -30.46 -26.77 -31.63
N GLY A 397 -29.61 -26.54 -30.62
CA GLY A 397 -29.52 -27.41 -29.45
C GLY A 397 -28.87 -28.75 -29.74
N ALA A 398 -28.30 -28.95 -30.93
CA ALA A 398 -27.63 -30.18 -31.28
C ALA A 398 -26.42 -30.39 -30.37
N THR A 399 -26.47 -31.46 -29.56
CA THR A 399 -25.46 -31.82 -28.57
C THR A 399 -24.53 -32.91 -29.10
N TYR A 400 -23.23 -32.73 -28.86
CA TYR A 400 -22.19 -33.69 -29.21
C TYR A 400 -21.26 -33.90 -28.02
N VAL A 401 -20.96 -35.16 -27.71
CA VAL A 401 -19.92 -35.50 -26.72
C VAL A 401 -18.57 -35.12 -27.30
N VAL A 402 -17.86 -34.23 -26.62
CA VAL A 402 -16.49 -33.83 -26.95
C VAL A 402 -15.52 -34.79 -26.29
N LEU A 403 -15.79 -35.08 -25.02
CA LEU A 403 -14.94 -35.91 -24.21
C LEU A 403 -15.78 -36.80 -23.32
N GLN A 404 -15.55 -38.10 -23.44
CA GLN A 404 -16.11 -39.10 -22.55
C GLN A 404 -15.06 -39.46 -21.51
N GLU A 405 -15.37 -39.37 -20.23
CA GLU A 405 -14.43 -39.79 -19.18
C GLU A 405 -14.34 -41.31 -19.07
N GLY A 406 -13.38 -41.77 -18.28
CA GLY A 406 -13.36 -43.14 -17.75
C GLY A 406 -12.17 -43.97 -18.23
N PRO A 407 -11.62 -44.83 -17.36
CA PRO A 407 -10.40 -45.59 -17.64
C PRO A 407 -10.56 -46.56 -18.82
N ASP A 408 -11.79 -46.98 -19.12
CA ASP A 408 -12.13 -47.88 -20.22
C ASP A 408 -11.82 -47.29 -21.62
N ASN A 409 -11.78 -45.96 -21.74
CA ASN A 409 -11.43 -45.27 -22.98
C ASN A 409 -10.03 -44.60 -22.95
N GLY A 410 -9.32 -44.72 -21.82
CA GLY A 410 -7.98 -44.16 -21.62
C GLY A 410 -7.93 -42.69 -21.19
N ASN A 411 -9.08 -42.06 -20.93
CA ASN A 411 -9.17 -40.70 -20.37
C ASN A 411 -9.17 -40.73 -18.83
N PRO A 412 -8.76 -39.63 -18.16
CA PRO A 412 -8.96 -39.49 -16.72
C PRO A 412 -10.47 -39.51 -16.38
N GLU A 413 -10.79 -39.97 -15.18
CA GLU A 413 -12.09 -39.70 -14.55
C GLU A 413 -12.06 -38.26 -14.05
N PHE A 414 -13.10 -37.48 -14.35
CA PHE A 414 -13.28 -36.18 -13.72
C PHE A 414 -14.20 -36.35 -12.51
N ASP A 415 -14.18 -35.34 -11.65
CA ASP A 415 -15.05 -35.32 -10.48
C ASP A 415 -15.97 -34.10 -10.54
N THR A 416 -15.57 -32.95 -10.01
CA THR A 416 -16.37 -31.72 -10.11
C THR A 416 -15.68 -30.70 -11.02
N ILE A 417 -16.10 -30.65 -12.29
CA ILE A 417 -15.64 -29.61 -13.23
C ILE A 417 -16.38 -28.30 -12.95
N SER A 418 -15.72 -27.35 -12.31
CA SER A 418 -16.28 -26.05 -11.88
C SER A 418 -16.24 -24.97 -12.96
N GLY A 419 -15.24 -25.02 -13.84
CA GLY A 419 -15.00 -24.02 -14.89
C GLY A 419 -14.50 -24.64 -16.18
N ILE A 420 -14.87 -24.01 -17.30
CA ILE A 420 -14.45 -24.35 -18.66
C ILE A 420 -14.20 -23.05 -19.42
N THR A 421 -13.10 -22.98 -20.17
CA THR A 421 -12.83 -21.90 -21.13
C THR A 421 -12.19 -22.49 -22.38
N VAL A 422 -12.42 -21.84 -23.52
CA VAL A 422 -11.87 -22.22 -24.82
C VAL A 422 -11.03 -21.08 -25.35
N GLY A 423 -9.73 -21.33 -25.50
CA GLY A 423 -8.79 -20.36 -26.04
C GLY A 423 -9.06 -20.04 -27.52
N PRO A 424 -8.51 -18.92 -28.03
CA PRO A 424 -8.65 -18.51 -29.43
C PRO A 424 -8.15 -19.54 -30.46
N ASP A 425 -7.24 -20.42 -30.05
CA ASP A 425 -6.72 -21.53 -30.86
C ASP A 425 -7.63 -22.78 -30.84
N GLY A 426 -8.72 -22.74 -30.08
CA GLY A 426 -9.66 -23.85 -29.87
C GLY A 426 -9.22 -24.86 -28.81
N THR A 427 -8.14 -24.58 -28.07
CA THR A 427 -7.72 -25.40 -26.92
C THR A 427 -8.69 -25.18 -25.76
N ILE A 428 -9.13 -26.27 -25.12
CA ILE A 428 -10.08 -26.22 -24.01
C ILE A 428 -9.29 -26.38 -22.70
N TYR A 429 -9.62 -25.57 -21.71
CA TYR A 429 -9.11 -25.69 -20.35
C TYR A 429 -10.26 -25.98 -19.39
N LEU A 430 -10.01 -26.88 -18.44
CA LEU A 430 -11.00 -27.33 -17.46
C LEU A 430 -10.38 -27.31 -16.07
N ASN A 431 -11.11 -26.79 -15.10
CA ASN A 431 -10.76 -26.94 -13.70
C ASN A 431 -11.56 -28.08 -13.08
N ASP A 432 -10.85 -29.10 -12.62
CA ASP A 432 -11.41 -30.13 -11.74
C ASP A 432 -11.13 -29.75 -10.28
N THR A 433 -12.20 -29.49 -9.57
CA THR A 433 -12.18 -29.01 -8.19
C THR A 433 -11.87 -30.11 -7.18
N GLU A 434 -12.25 -31.37 -7.39
CA GLU A 434 -11.97 -32.42 -6.39
C GLU A 434 -10.60 -33.06 -6.63
N LEU A 435 -10.14 -33.05 -7.89
CA LEU A 435 -8.80 -33.52 -8.27
C LEU A 435 -7.72 -32.44 -8.23
N PHE A 436 -8.06 -31.20 -7.87
CA PHE A 436 -7.11 -30.09 -7.74
C PHE A 436 -6.25 -29.91 -9.00
N THR A 437 -6.85 -30.07 -10.17
CA THR A 437 -6.12 -30.17 -11.43
C THR A 437 -6.79 -29.32 -12.50
N THR A 438 -6.00 -28.50 -13.17
CA THR A 438 -6.40 -27.88 -14.42
C THR A 438 -5.93 -28.77 -15.57
N TYR A 439 -6.87 -29.21 -16.41
CA TYR A 439 -6.59 -29.98 -17.62
C TYR A 439 -6.56 -29.07 -18.85
N ARG A 440 -5.73 -29.44 -19.83
CA ARG A 440 -5.74 -28.87 -21.19
C ARG A 440 -6.11 -29.96 -22.18
N ILE A 441 -7.06 -29.65 -23.07
CA ILE A 441 -7.53 -30.53 -24.14
C ILE A 441 -7.25 -29.84 -25.47
N SER A 442 -6.45 -30.49 -26.31
CA SER A 442 -6.12 -29.95 -27.64
C SER A 442 -7.33 -29.98 -28.59
N THR A 443 -7.22 -29.28 -29.73
CA THR A 443 -8.20 -29.36 -30.82
C THR A 443 -8.38 -30.75 -31.43
N ARG A 444 -7.48 -31.69 -31.13
CA ARG A 444 -7.59 -33.12 -31.50
C ARG A 444 -8.05 -33.98 -30.33
N TYR A 445 -8.55 -33.37 -29.26
CA TYR A 445 -9.08 -33.99 -28.06
C TYR A 445 -8.07 -34.84 -27.27
N SER A 446 -6.78 -34.51 -27.37
CA SER A 446 -5.77 -35.08 -26.48
C SER A 446 -5.77 -34.34 -25.14
N ILE A 447 -5.91 -35.07 -24.03
CA ILE A 447 -5.93 -34.52 -22.68
C ILE A 447 -4.51 -34.55 -22.10
N SER A 448 -4.13 -33.49 -21.40
CA SER A 448 -2.92 -33.42 -20.60
C SER A 448 -3.18 -32.60 -19.34
N VAL A 449 -2.50 -32.93 -18.24
CA VAL A 449 -2.44 -32.06 -17.07
C VAL A 449 -1.74 -30.76 -17.47
N PHE A 450 -2.40 -29.63 -17.22
CA PHE A 450 -1.88 -28.30 -17.51
C PHE A 450 -1.25 -27.67 -16.27
N LEU A 451 -1.93 -27.80 -15.13
CA LEU A 451 -1.44 -27.34 -13.84
C LEU A 451 -1.91 -28.30 -12.74
N GLU A 452 -0.98 -28.85 -11.97
CA GLU A 452 -1.28 -29.53 -10.71
C GLU A 452 -1.35 -28.49 -9.59
N GLN A 453 -2.39 -28.52 -8.77
CA GLN A 453 -2.55 -27.62 -7.63
C GLN A 453 -2.25 -28.37 -6.33
N PHE A 454 -1.33 -27.85 -5.51
CA PHE A 454 -0.66 -28.62 -4.45
C PHE A 454 -1.35 -28.67 -3.08
N VAL A 455 -2.50 -28.02 -2.89
CA VAL A 455 -3.26 -28.07 -1.62
C VAL A 455 -4.76 -28.20 -1.94
N ALA A 456 -5.58 -28.52 -0.94
CA ALA A 456 -7.01 -28.79 -1.14
C ALA A 456 -7.75 -27.51 -1.57
N PHE A 457 -8.04 -27.37 -2.87
CA PHE A 457 -8.45 -26.12 -3.50
C PHE A 457 -9.66 -26.27 -4.42
N THR A 458 -10.43 -25.21 -4.60
CA THR A 458 -11.54 -25.20 -5.55
C THR A 458 -11.28 -24.11 -6.57
N ALA A 459 -10.56 -24.38 -7.66
CA ALA A 459 -10.46 -23.38 -8.72
C ALA A 459 -11.84 -23.19 -9.33
N PHE A 460 -12.48 -22.02 -9.15
CA PHE A 460 -13.92 -21.86 -9.43
C PHE A 460 -14.22 -21.42 -10.86
N ASP A 461 -13.30 -20.68 -11.47
CA ASP A 461 -13.45 -20.17 -12.83
C ASP A 461 -12.07 -19.91 -13.45
N LEU A 462 -12.04 -19.83 -14.78
CA LEU A 462 -10.84 -19.57 -15.55
C LEU A 462 -11.19 -18.89 -16.87
N ASP A 463 -10.25 -18.13 -17.40
CA ASP A 463 -10.37 -17.50 -18.70
C ASP A 463 -9.02 -17.39 -19.42
N VAL A 464 -9.04 -17.30 -20.74
CA VAL A 464 -7.83 -17.16 -21.56
C VAL A 464 -7.62 -15.71 -21.94
N GLY A 465 -6.52 -15.12 -21.44
CA GLY A 465 -6.15 -13.75 -21.77
C GLY A 465 -5.70 -13.56 -23.22
N PRO A 466 -5.57 -12.30 -23.68
CA PRO A 466 -5.21 -11.97 -25.06
C PRO A 466 -3.79 -12.42 -25.46
N ASP A 467 -2.91 -12.66 -24.49
CA ASP A 467 -1.58 -13.23 -24.68
C ASP A 467 -1.56 -14.77 -24.74
N GLY A 468 -2.75 -15.38 -24.63
CA GLY A 468 -2.95 -16.82 -24.55
C GLY A 468 -2.63 -17.41 -23.17
N ALA A 469 -2.29 -16.62 -22.15
CA ALA A 469 -2.13 -17.16 -20.80
C ALA A 469 -3.49 -17.49 -20.19
N VAL A 470 -3.53 -18.51 -19.34
CA VAL A 470 -4.75 -18.91 -18.63
C VAL A 470 -4.77 -18.24 -17.26
N TYR A 471 -5.83 -17.51 -16.97
CA TYR A 471 -6.07 -16.86 -15.69
C TYR A 471 -7.03 -17.72 -14.87
N ILE A 472 -6.72 -17.94 -13.60
CA ILE A 472 -7.45 -18.87 -12.74
C ILE A 472 -7.84 -18.17 -11.44
N ALA A 473 -9.13 -18.23 -11.09
CA ALA A 473 -9.65 -17.83 -9.78
C ALA A 473 -9.36 -18.97 -8.80
N ASP A 474 -8.26 -18.81 -8.06
CA ASP A 474 -7.78 -19.76 -7.07
C ASP A 474 -8.48 -19.48 -5.73
N TYR A 475 -9.79 -19.81 -5.67
CA TYR A 475 -10.72 -19.50 -4.58
C TYR A 475 -10.08 -19.72 -3.20
N GLY A 476 -9.63 -20.94 -2.92
CA GLY A 476 -9.13 -21.32 -1.58
C GLY A 476 -7.75 -20.76 -1.21
N ASN A 477 -7.05 -20.13 -2.14
CA ASN A 477 -5.83 -19.36 -1.87
C ASN A 477 -6.05 -17.86 -2.01
N GLU A 478 -7.30 -17.43 -2.20
CA GLU A 478 -7.69 -16.03 -2.23
C GLU A 478 -6.82 -15.26 -3.24
N ARG A 479 -6.63 -15.79 -4.44
CA ARG A 479 -5.75 -15.17 -5.43
C ARG A 479 -6.14 -15.46 -6.86
N ILE A 480 -5.66 -14.63 -7.77
CA ILE A 480 -5.75 -14.88 -9.21
C ILE A 480 -4.37 -15.26 -9.72
N LEU A 481 -4.28 -16.42 -10.36
CA LEU A 481 -3.07 -16.90 -11.01
C LEU A 481 -3.10 -16.55 -12.49
N ARG A 482 -1.93 -16.27 -13.05
CA ARG A 482 -1.68 -16.28 -14.50
C ARG A 482 -0.75 -17.44 -14.81
N VAL A 483 -1.14 -18.31 -15.73
CA VAL A 483 -0.42 -19.53 -16.11
C VAL A 483 -0.06 -19.44 -17.59
N ASP A 484 1.22 -19.54 -17.91
CA ASP A 484 1.68 -19.57 -19.30
C ASP A 484 1.43 -20.93 -19.97
N GLN A 485 1.67 -21.00 -21.28
CA GLN A 485 1.44 -22.21 -22.07
C GLN A 485 2.33 -23.41 -21.70
N GLN A 486 3.40 -23.15 -20.93
CA GLN A 486 4.32 -24.16 -20.42
C GLN A 486 3.92 -24.65 -19.02
N GLY A 487 2.89 -24.05 -18.40
CA GLY A 487 2.44 -24.37 -17.05
C GLY A 487 3.16 -23.58 -15.95
N ASN A 488 4.03 -22.63 -16.29
CA ASN A 488 4.62 -21.74 -15.27
C ASN A 488 3.56 -20.73 -14.85
N HIS A 489 3.48 -20.46 -13.54
CA HIS A 489 2.45 -19.59 -13.00
C HIS A 489 3.01 -18.50 -12.10
N THR A 490 2.31 -17.37 -12.06
CA THR A 490 2.57 -16.23 -11.17
C THR A 490 1.26 -15.79 -10.52
N VAL A 491 1.33 -15.35 -9.28
CA VAL A 491 0.22 -14.63 -8.64
C VAL A 491 0.13 -13.24 -9.26
N VAL A 492 -0.99 -12.93 -9.91
CA VAL A 492 -1.23 -11.59 -10.51
C VAL A 492 -2.04 -10.71 -9.58
N VAL A 493 -2.89 -11.29 -8.76
CA VAL A 493 -3.66 -10.58 -7.74
C VAL A 493 -3.67 -11.44 -6.48
N ASP A 494 -3.17 -10.88 -5.38
CA ASP A 494 -3.33 -11.43 -4.04
C ASP A 494 -4.57 -10.76 -3.43
N LEU A 495 -5.54 -11.56 -2.97
CA LEU A 495 -6.82 -11.11 -2.45
C LEU A 495 -6.94 -11.59 -1.00
N ASP A 496 -7.61 -10.80 -0.15
CA ASP A 496 -8.01 -11.26 1.19
C ASP A 496 -9.38 -11.97 1.16
N TYR A 497 -9.84 -12.35 -0.04
CA TYR A 497 -11.15 -12.92 -0.30
C TYR A 497 -11.10 -13.92 -1.45
N ASN A 498 -11.93 -14.95 -1.36
CA ASN A 498 -12.00 -16.04 -2.33
C ASN A 498 -12.60 -15.56 -3.67
N PRO A 499 -11.85 -15.50 -4.78
CA PRO A 499 -12.40 -15.14 -6.09
C PRO A 499 -13.35 -16.24 -6.61
N MET A 500 -14.42 -15.84 -7.31
CA MET A 500 -15.42 -16.76 -7.85
C MET A 500 -15.41 -16.79 -9.38
N GLY A 501 -16.06 -15.82 -10.04
CA GLY A 501 -16.06 -15.69 -11.49
C GLY A 501 -14.99 -14.72 -11.95
N LEU A 502 -14.43 -14.94 -13.14
CA LEU A 502 -13.45 -14.02 -13.73
C LEU A 502 -13.58 -13.96 -15.25
N VAL A 503 -13.21 -12.82 -15.83
CA VAL A 503 -13.04 -12.65 -17.28
C VAL A 503 -11.91 -11.66 -17.56
N VAL A 504 -11.15 -11.88 -18.62
CA VAL A 504 -9.98 -11.09 -19.02
C VAL A 504 -10.29 -10.35 -20.32
N ALA A 505 -10.21 -9.02 -20.29
CA ALA A 505 -10.42 -8.19 -21.46
C ALA A 505 -9.23 -8.20 -22.42
N GLU A 506 -9.46 -7.79 -23.67
CA GLU A 506 -8.40 -7.66 -24.69
C GLU A 506 -7.28 -6.68 -24.28
N ASP A 507 -7.59 -5.68 -23.44
CA ASP A 507 -6.59 -4.75 -22.91
C ASP A 507 -5.80 -5.31 -21.71
N GLY A 508 -6.08 -6.55 -21.29
CA GLY A 508 -5.48 -7.23 -20.15
C GLY A 508 -6.11 -6.90 -18.80
N THR A 509 -7.18 -6.10 -18.75
CA THR A 509 -7.94 -5.87 -17.51
C THR A 509 -8.61 -7.16 -17.08
N ILE A 510 -8.50 -7.52 -15.80
CA ILE A 510 -9.18 -8.69 -15.23
C ILE A 510 -10.39 -8.22 -14.44
N TYR A 511 -11.58 -8.66 -14.82
CA TYR A 511 -12.80 -8.44 -14.04
C TYR A 511 -13.12 -9.70 -13.25
N PHE A 512 -13.49 -9.54 -11.99
CA PHE A 512 -13.74 -10.68 -11.12
C PHE A 512 -14.78 -10.41 -10.04
N THR A 513 -15.46 -11.45 -9.61
CA THR A 513 -16.30 -11.47 -8.41
C THR A 513 -15.55 -12.17 -7.29
N VAL A 514 -15.92 -11.86 -6.04
CA VAL A 514 -15.38 -12.56 -4.86
C VAL A 514 -16.52 -13.03 -3.99
N ALA A 515 -16.33 -14.15 -3.31
CA ALA A 515 -17.34 -14.79 -2.50
C ALA A 515 -17.80 -13.86 -1.38
N GLN A 516 -19.11 -13.85 -1.13
CA GLN A 516 -19.74 -13.11 -0.03
C GLN A 516 -19.60 -11.58 -0.10
N MET A 517 -19.06 -11.05 -1.20
CA MET A 517 -19.10 -9.63 -1.50
C MET A 517 -20.00 -9.45 -2.72
N ASP A 518 -21.06 -8.66 -2.57
CA ASP A 518 -22.03 -8.38 -3.64
C ASP A 518 -21.49 -7.35 -4.64
N ASN A 519 -20.23 -7.52 -5.06
CA ASN A 519 -19.45 -6.57 -5.84
C ASN A 519 -18.79 -7.21 -7.06
N VAL A 520 -18.56 -6.41 -8.09
CA VAL A 520 -17.69 -6.73 -9.21
C VAL A 520 -16.44 -5.86 -9.12
N TYR A 521 -15.27 -6.48 -9.17
CA TYR A 521 -13.97 -5.84 -9.10
C TYR A 521 -13.29 -5.84 -10.47
N GLN A 522 -12.35 -4.92 -10.62
CA GLN A 522 -11.41 -4.89 -11.75
C GLN A 522 -9.98 -4.82 -11.22
N PHE A 523 -9.08 -5.55 -11.87
CA PHE A 523 -7.64 -5.38 -11.74
C PHE A 523 -7.10 -4.77 -13.03
N LYS A 524 -6.66 -3.52 -12.93
CA LYS A 524 -6.17 -2.72 -14.07
C LYS A 524 -4.91 -1.98 -13.68
N HIS A 525 -3.85 -2.12 -14.49
CA HIS A 525 -2.54 -1.47 -14.24
C HIS A 525 -1.96 -1.73 -12.84
N GLY A 526 -2.11 -2.94 -12.31
CA GLY A 526 -1.60 -3.30 -10.98
C GLY A 526 -2.49 -2.89 -9.81
N ILE A 527 -3.68 -2.32 -10.08
CA ILE A 527 -4.59 -1.82 -9.05
C ILE A 527 -5.89 -2.61 -9.07
N VAL A 528 -6.27 -3.17 -7.92
CA VAL A 528 -7.61 -3.71 -7.67
C VAL A 528 -8.53 -2.57 -7.26
N SER A 529 -9.66 -2.41 -7.94
CA SER A 529 -10.70 -1.45 -7.58
C SER A 529 -12.08 -2.07 -7.76
N ARG A 530 -13.07 -1.59 -6.99
CA ARG A 530 -14.46 -2.01 -7.18
C ARG A 530 -15.06 -1.27 -8.36
N LEU A 531 -15.48 -2.01 -9.38
CA LEU A 531 -16.16 -1.46 -10.54
C LEU A 531 -17.61 -1.09 -10.20
N ALA A 532 -18.33 -2.00 -9.55
CA ALA A 532 -19.71 -1.78 -9.11
C ALA A 532 -20.09 -2.65 -7.90
N GLY A 533 -21.22 -2.33 -7.26
CA GLY A 533 -21.75 -3.03 -6.10
C GLY A 533 -21.50 -2.32 -4.77
N ALA A 534 -22.29 -2.69 -3.77
CA ALA A 534 -22.12 -2.28 -2.38
C ALA A 534 -22.14 -3.51 -1.46
N HIS A 535 -21.79 -3.31 -0.19
CA HIS A 535 -21.94 -4.38 0.80
C HIS A 535 -23.42 -4.66 1.02
N GLY A 536 -23.81 -5.91 0.84
CA GLY A 536 -25.17 -6.38 1.07
C GLY A 536 -25.94 -6.57 -0.23
N CYS A 537 -26.67 -7.68 -0.26
CA CYS A 537 -27.60 -8.06 -1.31
C CYS A 537 -28.61 -6.94 -1.61
N GLY A 538 -28.71 -6.56 -2.89
CA GLY A 538 -29.69 -5.60 -3.39
C GLY A 538 -29.93 -5.79 -4.89
N PHE A 539 -31.08 -5.33 -5.38
CA PHE A 539 -31.47 -5.39 -6.79
C PHE A 539 -31.83 -4.01 -7.31
N GLN A 540 -30.80 -3.20 -7.59
CA GLN A 540 -30.98 -1.83 -8.05
C GLN A 540 -30.00 -1.52 -9.17
N ASP A 541 -30.51 -0.92 -10.25
CA ASP A 541 -29.70 -0.31 -11.31
C ASP A 541 -29.17 1.04 -10.85
N GLY A 542 -27.97 1.40 -11.30
CA GLY A 542 -27.27 2.59 -10.86
C GLY A 542 -25.78 2.50 -11.13
N THR A 543 -25.05 3.55 -10.81
CA THR A 543 -23.63 3.62 -11.16
C THR A 543 -22.75 3.30 -9.95
N GLY A 544 -21.70 2.53 -10.18
CA GLY A 544 -20.73 2.13 -9.18
C GLY A 544 -21.42 1.41 -8.02
N ILE A 545 -21.38 2.01 -6.83
CA ILE A 545 -21.92 1.40 -5.61
C ILE A 545 -23.45 1.43 -5.52
N PHE A 546 -24.12 2.27 -6.31
CA PHE A 546 -25.58 2.37 -6.31
C PHE A 546 -26.23 1.32 -7.20
N GLY A 547 -25.46 0.78 -8.15
CA GLY A 547 -25.79 -0.47 -8.83
C GLY A 547 -25.47 -1.64 -7.92
N THR A 548 -26.50 -2.26 -7.32
CA THR A 548 -26.33 -3.34 -6.33
C THR A 548 -26.63 -4.71 -6.93
N PHE A 549 -25.99 -5.74 -6.36
CA PHE A 549 -26.11 -7.13 -6.76
C PHE A 549 -26.47 -8.01 -5.56
N CYS A 550 -26.75 -9.29 -5.80
CA CYS A 550 -26.89 -10.30 -4.78
C CYS A 550 -26.22 -11.60 -5.23
N GLY A 551 -25.01 -11.83 -4.71
CA GLY A 551 -24.15 -12.96 -5.12
C GLY A 551 -23.87 -12.99 -6.62
N PRO A 552 -23.25 -11.93 -7.20
CA PRO A 552 -22.81 -11.98 -8.59
C PRO A 552 -21.80 -13.14 -8.77
N ASP A 553 -22.01 -13.98 -9.78
CA ASP A 553 -21.26 -15.23 -9.96
C ASP A 553 -20.40 -15.15 -11.24
N GLY A 554 -20.86 -15.69 -12.36
CA GLY A 554 -20.16 -15.66 -13.64
C GLY A 554 -20.20 -14.31 -14.35
N LEU A 555 -19.11 -14.02 -15.06
CA LEU A 555 -18.88 -12.80 -15.83
C LEU A 555 -18.60 -13.15 -17.30
N ALA A 556 -18.97 -12.27 -18.21
CA ALA A 556 -18.46 -12.26 -19.59
C ALA A 556 -18.37 -10.83 -20.12
N ILE A 557 -17.67 -10.65 -21.24
CA ILE A 557 -17.53 -9.34 -21.89
C ILE A 557 -18.38 -9.33 -23.16
N ASP A 558 -19.28 -8.36 -23.31
CA ASP A 558 -20.02 -8.19 -24.56
C ASP A 558 -19.18 -7.47 -25.63
N ARG A 559 -19.66 -7.49 -26.88
CA ARG A 559 -19.00 -6.87 -28.04
C ARG A 559 -18.73 -5.37 -27.90
N ASP A 560 -19.44 -4.69 -26.99
CA ASP A 560 -19.28 -3.27 -26.73
C ASP A 560 -18.30 -3.02 -25.57
N GLY A 561 -17.68 -4.07 -25.02
CA GLY A 561 -16.71 -4.01 -23.93
C GLY A 561 -17.36 -3.91 -22.54
N ASN A 562 -18.66 -4.15 -22.41
CA ASN A 562 -19.34 -4.14 -21.12
C ASN A 562 -19.26 -5.51 -20.44
N ILE A 563 -19.31 -5.50 -19.12
CA ILE A 563 -19.31 -6.71 -18.31
C ILE A 563 -20.74 -7.19 -18.11
N VAL A 564 -21.05 -8.37 -18.61
CA VAL A 564 -22.31 -9.07 -18.36
C VAL A 564 -22.14 -9.92 -17.10
N VAL A 565 -23.10 -9.85 -16.19
CA VAL A 565 -23.03 -10.45 -14.85
C VAL A 565 -24.23 -11.35 -14.60
N ALA A 566 -23.97 -12.58 -14.18
CA ALA A 566 -24.98 -13.46 -13.62
C ALA A 566 -25.24 -13.06 -12.16
N ASP A 567 -26.31 -12.32 -11.92
CA ASP A 567 -26.70 -11.85 -10.57
C ASP A 567 -27.58 -12.91 -9.91
N ARG A 568 -26.89 -13.92 -9.37
CA ARG A 568 -27.46 -15.24 -9.08
C ARG A 568 -28.68 -15.18 -8.18
N PHE A 569 -28.60 -14.48 -7.06
CA PHE A 569 -29.70 -14.48 -6.08
C PHE A 569 -30.76 -13.44 -6.39
N ASN A 570 -30.47 -12.50 -7.30
CA ASN A 570 -31.49 -11.61 -7.88
C ASN A 570 -32.17 -12.21 -9.11
N ASN A 571 -31.84 -13.44 -9.52
CA ASN A 571 -32.49 -14.10 -10.66
C ASN A 571 -32.50 -13.22 -11.93
N ALA A 572 -31.40 -12.51 -12.16
CA ALA A 572 -31.30 -11.53 -13.23
C ALA A 572 -29.93 -11.57 -13.90
N ILE A 573 -29.89 -11.09 -15.13
CA ILE A 573 -28.66 -10.82 -15.86
C ILE A 573 -28.47 -9.31 -15.90
N ARG A 574 -27.31 -8.86 -15.41
CA ARG A 574 -26.97 -7.45 -15.30
C ARG A 574 -25.85 -7.13 -16.29
N ARG A 575 -25.70 -5.86 -16.62
CA ARG A 575 -24.60 -5.34 -17.44
C ARG A 575 -23.98 -4.14 -16.75
N ILE A 576 -22.65 -4.08 -16.77
CA ILE A 576 -21.84 -3.01 -16.21
C ILE A 576 -20.99 -2.42 -17.33
N THR A 577 -21.10 -1.11 -17.59
CA THR A 577 -20.17 -0.45 -18.52
C THR A 577 -18.76 -0.35 -17.90
N PRO A 578 -17.71 -0.09 -18.70
CA PRO A 578 -16.38 0.24 -18.15
C PRO A 578 -16.41 1.43 -17.16
N ASP A 579 -17.38 2.34 -17.33
CA ASP A 579 -17.68 3.44 -16.41
C ASP A 579 -18.60 3.02 -15.26
N GLY A 580 -18.63 1.74 -14.89
CA GLY A 580 -19.32 1.21 -13.71
C GLY A 580 -20.85 1.36 -13.71
N VAL A 581 -21.48 1.65 -14.84
CA VAL A 581 -22.94 1.84 -14.92
C VAL A 581 -23.63 0.49 -14.96
N VAL A 582 -24.38 0.15 -13.91
CA VAL A 582 -25.13 -1.11 -13.79
C VAL A 582 -26.55 -0.96 -14.33
N THR A 583 -26.93 -1.87 -15.22
CA THR A 583 -28.28 -1.97 -15.78
C THR A 583 -28.76 -3.42 -15.79
N THR A 584 -30.07 -3.62 -15.71
CA THR A 584 -30.69 -4.94 -15.86
C THR A 584 -30.90 -5.24 -17.35
N VAL A 585 -30.32 -6.36 -17.81
CA VAL A 585 -30.47 -6.84 -19.20
C VAL A 585 -31.74 -7.66 -19.35
N ALA A 586 -31.94 -8.62 -18.45
CA ALA A 586 -33.12 -9.47 -18.40
C ALA A 586 -33.32 -10.03 -16.99
N GLY A 587 -34.56 -10.37 -16.63
CA GLY A 587 -34.91 -10.87 -15.30
C GLY A 587 -35.73 -9.87 -14.51
N THR A 588 -36.72 -10.35 -13.75
CA THR A 588 -37.61 -9.51 -12.95
C THR A 588 -37.21 -9.41 -11.47
N GLY A 589 -36.19 -10.14 -11.03
CA GLY A 589 -35.94 -10.37 -9.60
C GLY A 589 -36.53 -11.68 -9.09
N GLU A 590 -37.60 -12.16 -9.74
CA GLU A 590 -38.34 -13.35 -9.31
C GLU A 590 -37.76 -14.63 -9.88
N GLU A 591 -37.72 -15.67 -9.04
CA GLU A 591 -37.24 -16.99 -9.43
C GLU A 591 -38.20 -17.67 -10.41
N GLY A 592 -37.68 -18.19 -11.53
CA GLY A 592 -38.46 -18.93 -12.50
C GLY A 592 -37.74 -19.25 -13.81
N GLN A 593 -38.49 -19.67 -14.82
CA GLN A 593 -37.97 -20.03 -16.15
C GLN A 593 -38.87 -19.50 -17.28
N LEU A 594 -39.57 -18.40 -17.05
CA LEU A 594 -40.47 -17.81 -18.05
C LEU A 594 -39.62 -17.20 -19.18
N ASP A 595 -39.89 -17.61 -20.41
CA ASP A 595 -39.37 -17.02 -21.64
C ASP A 595 -40.23 -15.81 -22.07
N GLY A 596 -39.69 -14.96 -22.95
CA GLY A 596 -40.39 -13.78 -23.45
C GLY A 596 -39.52 -12.52 -23.48
N PRO A 597 -40.12 -11.32 -23.48
CA PRO A 597 -39.37 -10.07 -23.36
C PRO A 597 -38.46 -10.05 -22.12
N GLY A 598 -37.28 -9.47 -22.22
CA GLY A 598 -36.26 -9.49 -21.16
C GLY A 598 -36.73 -8.99 -19.81
N GLY A 599 -37.56 -7.95 -19.80
CA GLY A 599 -38.16 -7.38 -18.58
C GLY A 599 -39.32 -8.19 -17.99
N GLU A 600 -39.75 -9.27 -18.64
CA GLU A 600 -40.80 -10.19 -18.17
C GLU A 600 -40.26 -11.60 -17.91
N ALA A 601 -39.14 -11.96 -18.53
CA ALA A 601 -38.50 -13.24 -18.35
C ALA A 601 -38.02 -13.44 -16.91
N THR A 602 -38.15 -14.65 -16.38
CA THR A 602 -37.64 -15.02 -15.05
C THR A 602 -36.47 -15.99 -15.18
N PHE A 603 -35.52 -15.93 -14.24
CA PHE A 603 -34.40 -16.86 -14.16
C PHE A 603 -34.41 -17.60 -12.82
N HIS A 604 -33.72 -18.73 -12.75
CA HIS A 604 -33.61 -19.50 -11.52
C HIS A 604 -32.13 -19.70 -11.22
N SER A 605 -31.59 -18.84 -10.35
CA SER A 605 -30.17 -18.87 -9.96
C SER A 605 -29.20 -18.95 -11.16
N PRO A 606 -29.20 -17.96 -12.09
CA PRO A 606 -28.23 -17.92 -13.18
C PRO A 606 -26.81 -17.93 -12.60
N ARG A 607 -25.89 -18.68 -13.21
CA ARG A 607 -24.55 -18.92 -12.63
C ARG A 607 -23.41 -18.56 -13.55
N ARG A 608 -23.37 -19.15 -14.74
CA ARG A 608 -22.32 -18.92 -15.72
C ARG A 608 -22.97 -18.41 -16.98
N LEU A 609 -22.24 -17.58 -17.71
CA LEU A 609 -22.71 -17.03 -18.96
C LEU A 609 -21.52 -16.80 -19.89
N THR A 610 -21.80 -16.76 -21.19
CA THR A 610 -20.85 -16.40 -22.22
C THR A 610 -21.56 -15.57 -23.28
N THR A 611 -20.83 -14.69 -23.94
CA THR A 611 -21.33 -13.83 -25.01
C THR A 611 -21.01 -14.43 -26.37
N LEU A 612 -21.95 -14.31 -27.31
CA LEU A 612 -21.78 -14.79 -28.67
C LEU A 612 -21.38 -13.62 -29.59
N PRO A 613 -20.68 -13.87 -30.71
CA PRO A 613 -20.26 -12.81 -31.65
C PRO A 613 -21.42 -12.00 -32.27
N ASP A 614 -22.63 -12.57 -32.31
CA ASP A 614 -23.86 -11.89 -32.75
C ASP A 614 -24.48 -11.01 -31.63
N GLY A 615 -23.87 -11.01 -30.44
CA GLY A 615 -24.32 -10.28 -29.26
C GLY A 615 -25.44 -10.93 -28.47
N ARG A 616 -25.76 -12.19 -28.76
CA ARG A 616 -26.55 -12.99 -27.82
C ARG A 616 -25.74 -13.30 -26.57
N ILE A 617 -26.44 -13.57 -25.47
CA ILE A 617 -25.84 -14.05 -24.22
C ILE A 617 -26.43 -15.42 -23.94
N ALA A 618 -25.56 -16.42 -23.80
CA ALA A 618 -25.95 -17.75 -23.34
C ALA A 618 -25.73 -17.85 -21.83
N VAL A 619 -26.76 -18.24 -21.10
CA VAL A 619 -26.76 -18.32 -19.64
C VAL A 619 -27.01 -19.76 -19.22
N ALA A 620 -26.11 -20.31 -18.41
CA ALA A 620 -26.25 -21.60 -17.77
C ALA A 620 -26.59 -21.43 -16.27
N ALA A 621 -27.52 -22.26 -15.81
CA ALA A 621 -27.84 -22.45 -14.40
C ALA A 621 -27.67 -23.94 -14.04
N ARG A 622 -27.89 -24.32 -12.78
CA ARG A 622 -27.80 -25.73 -12.32
C ARG A 622 -28.85 -26.68 -12.92
N GLN A 623 -29.57 -26.27 -13.94
CA GLN A 623 -30.62 -27.06 -14.59
C GLN A 623 -30.19 -27.42 -16.01
N SER A 624 -30.91 -28.34 -16.64
CA SER A 624 -30.63 -28.89 -17.97
C SER A 624 -31.00 -27.95 -19.13
N VAL A 625 -30.93 -26.65 -18.91
CA VAL A 625 -31.35 -25.62 -19.84
C VAL A 625 -30.28 -24.55 -20.00
N ILE A 626 -30.13 -24.06 -21.23
CA ILE A 626 -29.40 -22.83 -21.52
C ILE A 626 -30.43 -21.76 -21.88
N ARG A 627 -30.38 -20.62 -21.19
CA ARG A 627 -31.22 -19.47 -21.53
C ARG A 627 -30.46 -18.59 -22.51
N ILE A 628 -31.03 -18.33 -23.68
CA ILE A 628 -30.44 -17.48 -24.71
C ILE A 628 -31.16 -16.13 -24.68
N ILE A 629 -30.41 -15.08 -24.35
CA ILE A 629 -30.84 -13.69 -24.43
C ILE A 629 -30.45 -13.16 -25.80
N SER A 630 -31.43 -12.74 -26.59
CA SER A 630 -31.22 -12.21 -27.93
C SER A 630 -31.64 -10.74 -28.00
N PRO A 631 -30.83 -9.86 -28.62
CA PRO A 631 -31.29 -8.53 -28.99
C PRO A 631 -32.57 -8.63 -29.84
N VAL A 632 -33.55 -7.74 -29.62
CA VAL A 632 -34.68 -7.62 -30.55
C VAL A 632 -34.16 -6.89 -31.78
N ASP A 633 -34.15 -7.56 -32.93
CA ASP A 633 -33.64 -7.02 -34.19
C ASP A 633 -34.17 -5.59 -34.47
N GLY A 634 -33.23 -4.66 -34.65
CA GLY A 634 -33.47 -3.23 -34.81
C GLY A 634 -32.21 -2.38 -35.03
N ASP A 635 -31.02 -2.88 -34.66
CA ASP A 635 -29.73 -2.27 -34.98
C ASP A 635 -28.74 -3.36 -35.43
N LEU A 636 -28.69 -3.60 -36.74
CA LEU A 636 -27.60 -4.30 -37.45
C LEU A 636 -26.91 -3.32 -38.39
#